data_AF-A0A1A8ICL0-F1
#
_entry.id   AF-A0A1A8ICL0-F1
#
_cell.length_a   1.000
_cell.length_b   1.000
_cell.length_c   1.000
_cell.angle_alpha   90.00
_cell.angle_beta   90.00
_cell.angle_gamma   90.00
#
_symmetry.space_group_name_H-M   'P 1'
#
loop_
_entity.id
_entity.type
_entity.pdbx_description
1 polymer ?
#
loop_
_entity_poly.entity_id
_entity_poly.type
_entity_poly.pdbx_seq_one_letter_code
_entity_poly.pdbx_strand_id
1 'polypeptide(L)'
;NQCAGEFVITFPRAYHSGFNQGYNFAEAVNFCTADWLPAGRHCIEHYRHLRRYCVFSHEELTCKMAASPEKLDLNLAAATHREMFIIVQEERKLRKNLMERGITEAEREAFELLPDDERQCDKCKTTCFLSALACSNCPERLVCLYHTQDLCNCPAEKLYLRYRYTLDELLAMLHRLKVRSESFDSWANRVKESLEQDEGNKIDVSDLEKLKMEAVEKKFPDNELLRKLNSVLKDITYCQQASAELLSNTKSGEGRMSLEQLKSLVEKMLNLPCGINQLEEVQAVLGTVEDFQKRAQILVSNEDCKKDSPAPVQLESLLEQGASLPVIAPECHFLQGLKEQGRWLEEVRRTLGSEGGEKHEVTLDVLRNLMEAGCNVPQSGSVETAMAELQELLTIAERWEEKAQICLEQRQKHPLSTLEAIVNEAQLIPVKLPNILALQDCLVRARAWVTDLEEIQNGEHYPCLDDLEGLVAIGRDLPVFMEELRQLELQVASAHAWRDKATKTFLKKNSQHSLLEVLCPCAKRREKRVEAALLEDPVDDSDSNTLGLSAQALRDPAAIVMAFKEGEHQEKETLLRLQRVNLCKAGLAAGCKEKRWCETTNTSSHSENSVRENGNGNHSGTGPPRPVCVCSEPPRAPQLRCHLCKDWFHGSCVPFPSLLPSSGQPINPLCWWDWDTRFLCPQCQRSRRPRLETILALLVALQRLPVRLPEGEALQCLTERAITWQGRAKEALETPELLQVLLKLQELKETLQCDARRAEEERDGNSVIVLSDSEGGEGEDDVIDLTEESPKKKTKESNATQDQCQNGVGKKSDVTDVGFLLSLLPLLKGRVVELSSDTRRQLEELQLEGDLLEVSLDQTQTIYRVLQASSDPPGETLSTLIQIDLDEQRRVRRGRPKESKRKRKGHRGVSVEGAERSLDVSQSKKPCPFKNLPSAPLSVHIKPEVL
;
A
#
# COMPACT_ATOMS: atom_id res chain seq x y z
N ASN A 1 24.15 -34.92 7.47
CA ASN A 1 22.80 -34.46 7.08
C ASN A 1 22.80 -34.26 5.59
N GLN A 2 21.72 -34.66 4.90
CA GLN A 2 21.49 -34.31 3.49
C GLN A 2 20.61 -33.05 3.45
N CYS A 3 21.05 -32.03 2.74
CA CYS A 3 20.31 -30.80 2.49
C CYS A 3 19.62 -30.84 1.12
N ALA A 4 18.73 -29.89 0.85
CA ALA A 4 18.07 -29.78 -0.45
C ALA A 4 19.11 -29.50 -1.56
N GLY A 5 19.08 -30.28 -2.64
CA GLY A 5 20.05 -30.21 -3.74
C GLY A 5 21.31 -31.07 -3.56
N GLU A 6 21.50 -31.72 -2.41
CA GLU A 6 22.64 -32.62 -2.17
C GLU A 6 22.32 -34.07 -2.58
N PHE A 7 23.28 -34.74 -3.19
CA PHE A 7 23.22 -36.19 -3.47
C PHE A 7 23.86 -36.99 -2.35
N VAL A 8 23.28 -38.16 -2.03
CA VAL A 8 23.87 -39.17 -1.16
C VAL A 8 24.09 -40.43 -1.99
N ILE A 9 25.36 -40.85 -2.12
CA ILE A 9 25.73 -42.07 -2.84
C ILE A 9 25.93 -43.21 -1.84
N THR A 10 25.11 -44.25 -1.95
CA THR A 10 25.26 -45.49 -1.19
C THR A 10 26.07 -46.50 -1.99
N PHE A 11 27.26 -46.84 -1.51
CA PHE A 11 28.14 -47.83 -2.16
C PHE A 11 27.65 -49.28 -1.97
N PRO A 12 28.06 -50.22 -2.84
CA PRO A 12 27.62 -51.61 -2.77
C PRO A 12 27.87 -52.24 -1.38
N ARG A 13 26.82 -52.86 -0.81
CA ARG A 13 26.82 -53.49 0.54
C ARG A 13 27.02 -52.51 1.72
N ALA A 14 26.97 -51.19 1.50
CA ALA A 14 26.93 -50.21 2.59
C ALA A 14 25.54 -50.20 3.27
N TYR A 15 25.47 -50.76 4.47
CA TYR A 15 24.28 -50.64 5.32
C TYR A 15 24.07 -49.18 5.71
N HIS A 16 22.84 -48.70 5.52
CA HIS A 16 22.45 -47.33 5.83
C HIS A 16 21.06 -47.31 6.45
N SER A 17 20.83 -46.33 7.31
CA SER A 17 19.53 -45.98 7.88
C SER A 17 19.52 -44.48 8.15
N GLY A 18 18.33 -43.90 8.29
CA GLY A 18 18.19 -42.46 8.52
C GLY A 18 16.77 -42.10 8.92
N PHE A 19 16.62 -40.85 9.36
CA PHE A 19 15.33 -40.24 9.65
C PHE A 19 15.30 -38.82 9.06
N ASN A 20 14.12 -38.34 8.71
CA ASN A 20 13.95 -36.99 8.19
C ASN A 20 13.85 -35.99 9.35
N GLN A 21 14.61 -34.88 9.27
CA GLN A 21 14.56 -33.80 10.27
C GLN A 21 13.25 -32.99 10.23
N GLY A 22 12.50 -33.08 9.13
CA GLY A 22 11.24 -32.37 8.91
C GLY A 22 10.57 -32.84 7.63
N TYR A 23 9.54 -32.11 7.18
CA TYR A 23 8.90 -32.37 5.89
C TYR A 23 9.88 -32.15 4.73
N ASN A 24 10.07 -33.17 3.91
CA ASN A 24 10.91 -33.15 2.72
C ASN A 24 10.30 -34.02 1.60
N PHE A 25 10.90 -33.93 0.42
CA PHE A 25 10.64 -34.81 -0.71
C PHE A 25 12.00 -35.27 -1.24
N ALA A 26 12.14 -36.56 -1.53
CA ALA A 26 13.39 -37.17 -2.00
C ALA A 26 13.08 -38.23 -3.06
N GLU A 27 13.99 -38.35 -4.02
CA GLU A 27 13.95 -39.36 -5.08
C GLU A 27 15.25 -40.20 -5.00
N ALA A 28 15.15 -41.49 -5.27
CA ALA A 28 16.26 -42.43 -5.18
C ALA A 28 16.18 -43.50 -6.26
N VAL A 29 17.33 -43.87 -6.82
CA VAL A 29 17.44 -44.88 -7.87
C VAL A 29 18.65 -45.78 -7.61
N ASN A 30 18.52 -47.08 -7.91
CA ASN A 30 19.63 -48.02 -7.89
C ASN A 30 20.35 -48.01 -9.24
N PHE A 31 21.67 -48.02 -9.24
CA PHE A 31 22.49 -48.16 -10.44
C PHE A 31 23.65 -49.14 -10.20
N CYS A 32 24.29 -49.58 -11.28
CA CYS A 32 25.41 -50.52 -11.24
C CYS A 32 26.50 -50.08 -12.21
N THR A 33 27.75 -50.25 -11.80
CA THR A 33 28.98 -49.82 -12.49
C THR A 33 29.90 -51.02 -12.76
N ALA A 34 31.00 -50.80 -13.48
CA ALA A 34 31.96 -51.87 -13.79
C ALA A 34 32.56 -52.53 -12.52
N ASP A 35 32.84 -51.75 -11.48
CA ASP A 35 33.33 -52.20 -10.17
C ASP A 35 32.27 -52.94 -9.34
N TRP A 36 30.98 -52.76 -9.64
CA TRP A 36 29.91 -53.50 -8.96
C TRP A 36 29.82 -54.96 -9.42
N LEU A 37 30.25 -55.31 -10.64
CA LEU A 37 30.05 -56.67 -11.19
C LEU A 37 30.55 -57.80 -10.27
N PRO A 38 31.77 -57.77 -9.69
CA PRO A 38 32.22 -58.80 -8.75
C PRO A 38 31.39 -58.84 -7.46
N ALA A 39 30.93 -57.67 -6.97
CA ALA A 39 30.05 -57.59 -5.82
C ALA A 39 28.65 -58.18 -6.12
N GLY A 40 28.15 -57.99 -7.35
CA GLY A 40 26.94 -58.62 -7.87
C GLY A 40 27.03 -60.15 -7.86
N ARG A 41 28.12 -60.73 -8.38
CA ARG A 41 28.35 -62.18 -8.34
C ARG A 41 28.38 -62.73 -6.90
N HIS A 42 29.16 -62.10 -6.00
CA HIS A 42 29.20 -62.50 -4.59
C HIS A 42 27.84 -62.31 -3.88
N CYS A 43 27.01 -61.36 -4.31
CA CYS A 43 25.65 -61.17 -3.79
C CYS A 43 24.73 -62.34 -4.17
N ILE A 44 24.78 -62.82 -5.43
CA ILE A 44 24.03 -64.01 -5.87
C ILE A 44 24.47 -65.26 -5.10
N GLU A 45 25.78 -65.44 -4.89
CA GLU A 45 26.30 -66.53 -4.05
C GLU A 45 25.77 -66.45 -2.62
N HIS A 46 25.74 -65.27 -2.01
CA HIS A 46 25.17 -65.07 -0.68
C HIS A 46 23.66 -65.34 -0.64
N TYR A 47 22.90 -64.87 -1.63
CA TYR A 47 21.45 -65.09 -1.75
C TYR A 47 21.11 -66.58 -1.92
N ARG A 48 21.94 -67.32 -2.68
CA ARG A 48 21.84 -68.78 -2.84
C ARG A 48 21.92 -69.51 -1.49
N HIS A 49 22.86 -69.13 -0.62
CA HIS A 49 22.98 -69.69 0.73
C HIS A 49 21.78 -69.35 1.62
N LEU A 50 21.21 -68.15 1.48
CA LEU A 50 20.04 -67.69 2.24
C LEU A 50 18.69 -68.16 1.67
N ARG A 51 18.67 -68.87 0.54
CA ARG A 51 17.47 -69.23 -0.24
C ARG A 51 16.60 -68.01 -0.63
N ARG A 52 17.25 -66.89 -0.92
CA ARG A 52 16.59 -65.61 -1.26
C ARG A 52 16.37 -65.49 -2.76
N TYR A 53 15.15 -65.13 -3.15
CA TYR A 53 14.79 -64.79 -4.53
C TYR A 53 15.69 -63.69 -5.09
N CYS A 54 16.14 -63.86 -6.33
CA CYS A 54 16.93 -62.87 -7.05
C CYS A 54 15.98 -61.95 -7.85
N VAL A 55 16.35 -60.67 -8.03
CA VAL A 55 15.54 -59.69 -8.80
C VAL A 55 15.86 -59.78 -10.30
N PHE A 56 17.02 -60.32 -10.65
CA PHE A 56 17.46 -60.65 -12.01
C PHE A 56 18.63 -61.65 -11.94
N SER A 57 18.97 -62.28 -13.06
CA SER A 57 20.17 -63.13 -13.15
C SER A 57 21.43 -62.31 -13.48
N HIS A 58 22.44 -62.41 -12.62
CA HIS A 58 23.75 -61.80 -12.87
C HIS A 58 24.48 -62.43 -14.06
N GLU A 59 24.31 -63.73 -14.28
CA GLU A 59 24.88 -64.45 -15.43
C GLU A 59 24.25 -63.96 -16.74
N GLU A 60 22.93 -63.71 -16.74
CA GLU A 60 22.20 -63.15 -17.87
C GLU A 60 22.71 -61.76 -18.24
N LEU A 61 22.89 -60.88 -17.23
CA LEU A 61 23.44 -59.54 -17.41
C LEU A 61 24.84 -59.59 -18.05
N THR A 62 25.75 -60.40 -17.49
CA THR A 62 27.12 -60.56 -18.00
C THR A 62 27.14 -61.12 -19.43
N CYS A 63 26.28 -62.08 -19.75
CA CYS A 63 26.16 -62.61 -21.11
C CYS A 63 25.56 -61.57 -22.09
N LYS A 64 24.56 -60.78 -21.68
CA LYS A 64 23.98 -59.71 -22.52
C LYS A 64 25.01 -58.63 -22.84
N MET A 65 25.87 -58.26 -21.88
CA MET A 65 27.02 -57.37 -22.14
C MET A 65 28.03 -58.02 -23.11
N ALA A 66 28.45 -59.26 -22.83
CA ALA A 66 29.39 -60.02 -23.65
C ALA A 66 28.91 -60.34 -25.09
N ALA A 67 27.60 -60.26 -25.33
CA ALA A 67 27.03 -60.39 -26.67
C ALA A 67 27.35 -59.18 -27.57
N SER A 68 27.48 -57.98 -26.98
CA SER A 68 27.66 -56.69 -27.68
C SER A 68 28.89 -55.89 -27.18
N PRO A 69 30.13 -56.43 -27.27
CA PRO A 69 31.34 -55.78 -26.73
C PRO A 69 31.62 -54.40 -27.35
N GLU A 70 31.21 -54.18 -28.60
CA GLU A 70 31.22 -52.89 -29.32
C GLU A 70 30.55 -51.74 -28.55
N LYS A 71 29.51 -52.06 -27.75
CA LYS A 71 28.68 -51.09 -27.02
C LYS A 71 29.18 -50.81 -25.60
N LEU A 72 30.17 -51.57 -25.12
CA LEU A 72 30.72 -51.40 -23.79
C LEU A 72 31.84 -50.36 -23.82
N ASP A 73 31.90 -49.54 -22.78
CA ASP A 73 33.14 -48.83 -22.46
C ASP A 73 34.23 -49.82 -22.07
N LEU A 74 35.50 -49.40 -22.11
CA LEU A 74 36.63 -50.29 -21.93
C LEU A 74 36.76 -50.83 -20.50
N ASN A 75 36.38 -50.04 -19.49
CA ASN A 75 36.44 -50.47 -18.10
C ASN A 75 35.38 -51.54 -17.83
N LEU A 76 34.16 -51.35 -18.35
CA LEU A 76 33.09 -52.33 -18.31
C LEU A 76 33.42 -53.55 -19.18
N ALA A 77 34.05 -53.40 -20.34
CA ALA A 77 34.50 -54.52 -21.17
C ALA A 77 35.56 -55.38 -20.44
N ALA A 78 36.55 -54.74 -19.81
CA ALA A 78 37.58 -55.41 -19.02
C ALA A 78 37.01 -56.07 -17.75
N ALA A 79 36.09 -55.41 -17.03
CA ALA A 79 35.41 -55.99 -15.87
C ALA A 79 34.50 -57.16 -16.29
N THR A 80 33.72 -57.00 -17.36
CA THR A 80 32.88 -58.06 -17.94
C THR A 80 33.74 -59.23 -18.41
N HIS A 81 34.91 -59.00 -19.01
CA HIS A 81 35.85 -60.06 -19.39
C HIS A 81 36.33 -60.86 -18.16
N ARG A 82 36.72 -60.18 -17.07
CA ARG A 82 37.16 -60.83 -15.82
C ARG A 82 36.04 -61.67 -15.20
N GLU A 83 34.83 -61.12 -15.09
CA GLU A 83 33.70 -61.82 -14.49
C GLU A 83 33.16 -62.95 -15.39
N MET A 84 33.08 -62.73 -16.70
CA MET A 84 32.74 -63.77 -17.69
C MET A 84 33.76 -64.90 -17.67
N PHE A 85 35.07 -64.61 -17.52
CA PHE A 85 36.09 -65.66 -17.39
C PHE A 85 35.80 -66.57 -16.17
N ILE A 86 35.51 -65.98 -15.01
CA ILE A 86 35.18 -66.72 -13.78
C ILE A 86 33.92 -67.57 -13.98
N ILE A 87 32.86 -66.97 -14.52
CA ILE A 87 31.57 -67.63 -14.80
C ILE A 87 31.76 -68.82 -15.75
N VAL A 88 32.55 -68.67 -16.82
CA VAL A 88 32.80 -69.75 -17.79
C VAL A 88 33.61 -70.89 -17.20
N GLN A 89 34.60 -70.62 -16.32
CA GLN A 89 35.33 -71.70 -15.64
C GLN A 89 34.44 -72.46 -14.64
N GLU A 90 33.59 -71.77 -13.88
CA GLU A 90 32.71 -72.43 -12.90
C GLU A 90 31.59 -73.21 -13.61
N GLU A 91 30.97 -72.66 -14.67
CA GLU A 91 29.96 -73.36 -15.49
C GLU A 91 30.53 -74.62 -16.15
N ARG A 92 31.77 -74.55 -16.68
CA ARG A 92 32.50 -75.70 -17.22
C ARG A 92 32.68 -76.80 -16.18
N LYS A 93 33.04 -76.44 -14.95
CA LYS A 93 33.21 -77.36 -13.81
C LYS A 93 31.88 -77.96 -13.37
N LEU A 94 30.82 -77.16 -13.26
CA LEU A 94 29.47 -77.63 -12.88
C LEU A 94 28.91 -78.63 -13.90
N ARG A 95 29.02 -78.34 -15.21
CA ARG A 95 28.59 -79.27 -16.27
C ARG A 95 29.43 -80.55 -16.30
N LYS A 96 30.76 -80.46 -16.07
CA LYS A 96 31.62 -81.64 -15.93
C LYS A 96 31.19 -82.54 -14.77
N ASN A 97 30.95 -81.96 -13.59
CA ASN A 97 30.46 -82.70 -12.42
C ASN A 97 29.08 -83.34 -12.68
N LEU A 98 28.23 -82.72 -13.49
CA LEU A 98 26.93 -83.27 -13.88
C LEU A 98 27.08 -84.48 -14.82
N MET A 99 27.98 -84.40 -15.81
CA MET A 99 28.30 -85.53 -16.69
C MET A 99 28.94 -86.70 -15.93
N GLU A 100 29.82 -86.42 -14.97
CA GLU A 100 30.43 -87.43 -14.08
C GLU A 100 29.41 -88.16 -13.20
N ARG A 101 28.22 -87.58 -13.00
CA ARG A 101 27.07 -88.22 -12.32
C ARG A 101 26.18 -89.05 -13.26
N GLY A 102 26.51 -89.15 -14.55
CA GLY A 102 25.79 -89.97 -15.52
C GLY A 102 24.58 -89.29 -16.19
N ILE A 103 24.42 -87.97 -16.06
CA ILE A 103 23.41 -87.22 -16.81
C ILE A 103 24.02 -86.83 -18.16
N THR A 104 23.53 -87.44 -19.25
CA THR A 104 24.01 -87.19 -20.63
C THR A 104 23.03 -86.38 -21.47
N GLU A 105 21.72 -86.48 -21.20
CA GLU A 105 20.69 -85.76 -21.95
C GLU A 105 20.76 -84.25 -21.69
N ALA A 106 20.66 -83.46 -22.77
CA ALA A 106 20.77 -82.01 -22.71
C ALA A 106 19.89 -81.32 -23.75
N GLU A 107 19.13 -80.32 -23.31
CA GLU A 107 18.21 -79.52 -24.11
C GLU A 107 18.63 -78.05 -24.07
N ARG A 108 18.54 -77.34 -25.20
CA ARG A 108 18.82 -75.90 -25.23
C ARG A 108 17.57 -75.12 -24.82
N GLU A 109 17.72 -74.24 -23.84
CA GLU A 109 16.62 -73.43 -23.30
C GLU A 109 16.94 -71.93 -23.36
N ALA A 110 15.96 -71.12 -23.76
CA ALA A 110 16.04 -69.66 -23.81
C ALA A 110 15.49 -69.05 -22.50
N PHE A 111 16.21 -69.28 -21.40
CA PHE A 111 15.78 -68.88 -20.05
C PHE A 111 15.38 -67.39 -19.92
N GLU A 112 15.89 -66.48 -20.75
CA GLU A 112 15.49 -65.07 -20.77
C GLU A 112 14.06 -64.79 -21.30
N LEU A 113 13.40 -65.79 -21.88
CA LEU A 113 12.01 -65.72 -22.35
C LEU A 113 11.01 -66.34 -21.35
N LEU A 114 11.51 -67.10 -20.37
CA LEU A 114 10.71 -67.66 -19.29
C LEU A 114 10.53 -66.62 -18.18
N PRO A 115 9.37 -66.60 -17.49
CA PRO A 115 9.19 -65.74 -16.32
C PRO A 115 10.09 -66.21 -15.17
N ASP A 116 10.41 -65.29 -14.25
CA ASP A 116 11.45 -65.49 -13.24
C ASP A 116 11.13 -66.62 -12.25
N ASP A 117 9.86 -66.90 -12.00
CA ASP A 117 9.36 -67.99 -11.15
C ASP A 117 9.54 -69.38 -11.79
N GLU A 118 9.24 -69.54 -13.09
CA GLU A 118 9.43 -70.80 -13.83
C GLU A 118 10.90 -71.20 -14.00
N ARG A 119 11.83 -70.24 -13.88
CA ARG A 119 13.29 -70.46 -14.00
C ARG A 119 14.04 -70.43 -12.67
N GLN A 120 13.37 -70.44 -11.53
CA GLN A 120 14.01 -70.49 -10.21
C GLN A 120 14.42 -71.91 -9.81
N CYS A 121 15.57 -72.03 -9.14
CA CYS A 121 15.95 -73.27 -8.47
C CYS A 121 15.08 -73.53 -7.23
N ASP A 122 14.40 -74.68 -7.17
CA ASP A 122 13.58 -75.13 -6.05
C ASP A 122 14.24 -74.97 -4.68
N LYS A 123 15.53 -75.34 -4.60
CA LYS A 123 16.27 -75.43 -3.34
C LYS A 123 16.77 -74.08 -2.82
N CYS A 124 17.32 -73.24 -3.70
CA CYS A 124 18.01 -72.00 -3.33
C CYS A 124 17.39 -70.71 -3.86
N LYS A 125 16.32 -70.82 -4.65
CA LYS A 125 15.55 -69.70 -5.23
C LYS A 125 16.37 -68.71 -6.09
N THR A 126 17.55 -69.13 -6.56
CA THR A 126 18.31 -68.41 -7.56
C THR A 126 17.65 -68.57 -8.94
N THR A 127 17.48 -67.47 -9.67
CA THR A 127 17.05 -67.43 -11.07
C THR A 127 18.13 -68.07 -11.96
N CYS A 128 17.84 -69.20 -12.58
CA CYS A 128 18.77 -69.92 -13.46
C CYS A 128 18.86 -69.25 -14.83
N PHE A 129 20.06 -69.21 -15.42
CA PHE A 129 20.25 -68.70 -16.78
C PHE A 129 21.21 -69.53 -17.63
N LEU A 130 22.44 -69.81 -17.18
CA LEU A 130 23.38 -70.58 -18.02
C LEU A 130 22.97 -72.04 -18.16
N SER A 131 22.53 -72.62 -17.04
CA SER A 131 22.06 -74.00 -16.98
C SER A 131 21.18 -74.28 -15.77
N ALA A 132 20.34 -75.32 -15.91
CA ALA A 132 19.56 -75.93 -14.85
C ALA A 132 19.38 -77.43 -15.12
N LEU A 133 19.08 -78.19 -14.08
CA LEU A 133 18.71 -79.59 -14.15
C LEU A 133 17.19 -79.72 -14.02
N ALA A 134 16.58 -80.42 -14.97
CA ALA A 134 15.15 -80.76 -15.00
C ALA A 134 14.96 -82.28 -15.06
N CYS A 135 13.72 -82.75 -14.87
CA CYS A 135 13.38 -84.17 -14.88
C CYS A 135 12.11 -84.41 -15.69
N SER A 136 12.13 -85.39 -16.60
CA SER A 136 10.98 -85.75 -17.44
C SER A 136 9.75 -86.19 -16.63
N ASN A 137 9.97 -86.68 -15.40
CA ASN A 137 8.92 -87.15 -14.50
C ASN A 137 8.47 -86.06 -13.48
N CYS A 138 9.12 -84.90 -13.46
CA CYS A 138 8.81 -83.81 -12.53
C CYS A 138 8.89 -82.45 -13.25
N PRO A 139 7.96 -82.15 -14.19
CA PRO A 139 8.06 -80.98 -15.07
C PRO A 139 7.97 -79.64 -14.33
N GLU A 140 7.28 -79.59 -13.20
CA GLU A 140 7.13 -78.39 -12.36
C GLU A 140 8.38 -78.07 -11.49
N ARG A 141 9.44 -78.89 -11.56
CA ARG A 141 10.59 -78.81 -10.66
C ARG A 141 11.90 -78.56 -11.41
N LEU A 142 12.64 -77.57 -10.96
CA LEU A 142 13.90 -77.12 -11.56
C LEU A 142 14.96 -76.89 -10.47
N VAL A 143 16.23 -77.25 -10.71
CA VAL A 143 17.34 -76.86 -9.83
C VAL A 143 18.54 -76.32 -10.59
N CYS A 144 19.28 -75.37 -10.00
CA CYS A 144 20.57 -74.93 -10.53
C CYS A 144 21.65 -76.02 -10.32
N LEU A 145 22.77 -75.93 -11.06
CA LEU A 145 23.77 -77.00 -11.02
C LEU A 145 24.51 -77.18 -9.67
N TYR A 146 24.34 -76.24 -8.73
CA TYR A 146 24.81 -76.39 -7.35
C TYR A 146 23.96 -77.35 -6.49
N HIS A 147 22.69 -77.56 -6.86
CA HIS A 147 21.72 -78.34 -6.08
C HIS A 147 21.20 -79.57 -6.85
N THR A 148 22.06 -80.16 -7.67
CA THR A 148 21.72 -81.29 -8.57
C THR A 148 21.34 -82.58 -7.84
N GLN A 149 21.45 -82.62 -6.51
CA GLN A 149 20.99 -83.72 -5.65
C GLN A 149 19.60 -83.46 -5.05
N ASP A 150 19.09 -82.23 -5.11
CA ASP A 150 17.83 -81.80 -4.48
C ASP A 150 16.61 -81.81 -5.43
N LEU A 151 16.80 -82.20 -6.69
CA LEU A 151 15.73 -82.20 -7.69
C LEU A 151 14.68 -83.28 -7.42
N CYS A 152 15.04 -84.55 -7.50
CA CYS A 152 14.13 -85.68 -7.25
C CYS A 152 14.93 -86.98 -7.12
N ASN A 153 14.27 -88.04 -6.64
CA ASN A 153 14.87 -89.37 -6.49
C ASN A 153 14.79 -90.23 -7.78
N CYS A 154 14.53 -89.63 -8.95
CA CYS A 154 14.52 -90.34 -10.22
C CYS A 154 15.96 -90.73 -10.65
N PRO A 155 16.13 -91.82 -11.43
CA PRO A 155 17.45 -92.23 -11.90
C PRO A 155 17.99 -91.24 -12.94
N ALA A 156 19.31 -91.28 -13.17
CA ALA A 156 19.99 -90.31 -14.01
C ALA A 156 19.46 -90.25 -15.46
N GLU A 157 18.93 -91.35 -16.00
CA GLU A 157 18.36 -91.38 -17.37
C GLU A 157 17.04 -90.60 -17.53
N LYS A 158 16.45 -90.10 -16.43
CA LYS A 158 15.25 -89.25 -16.42
C LYS A 158 15.56 -87.78 -16.16
N LEU A 159 16.80 -87.46 -15.82
CA LEU A 159 17.29 -86.12 -15.59
C LEU A 159 17.95 -85.59 -16.86
N TYR A 160 17.80 -84.30 -17.14
CA TYR A 160 18.42 -83.69 -18.31
C TYR A 160 18.84 -82.24 -18.04
N LEU A 161 19.92 -81.83 -18.68
CA LEU A 161 20.52 -80.50 -18.58
C LEU A 161 19.79 -79.52 -19.52
N ARG A 162 19.03 -78.56 -18.99
CA ARG A 162 18.58 -77.39 -19.75
C ARG A 162 19.71 -76.36 -19.76
N TYR A 163 20.21 -75.96 -20.92
CA TYR A 163 21.35 -75.05 -21.06
C TYR A 163 21.10 -73.91 -22.06
N ARG A 164 21.64 -72.71 -21.79
CA ARG A 164 21.44 -71.56 -22.68
C ARG A 164 22.45 -71.48 -23.84
N TYR A 165 23.71 -71.72 -23.51
CA TYR A 165 24.86 -71.64 -24.42
C TYR A 165 25.72 -72.90 -24.32
N THR A 166 26.38 -73.29 -25.41
CA THR A 166 27.47 -74.27 -25.38
C THR A 166 28.73 -73.64 -24.77
N LEU A 167 29.71 -74.46 -24.38
CA LEU A 167 30.98 -73.93 -23.87
C LEU A 167 31.75 -73.16 -24.95
N ASP A 168 31.64 -73.57 -26.22
CA ASP A 168 32.30 -72.89 -27.35
C ASP A 168 31.70 -71.51 -27.62
N GLU A 169 30.37 -71.36 -27.53
CA GLU A 169 29.67 -70.07 -27.63
C GLU A 169 30.14 -69.10 -26.53
N LEU A 170 30.25 -69.58 -25.29
CA LEU A 170 30.73 -68.79 -24.15
C LEU A 170 32.22 -68.36 -24.32
N LEU A 171 33.07 -69.26 -24.83
CA LEU A 171 34.48 -68.94 -25.12
C LEU A 171 34.62 -67.93 -26.27
N ALA A 172 33.79 -68.01 -27.30
CA ALA A 172 33.75 -67.04 -28.38
C ALA A 172 33.33 -65.64 -27.89
N MET A 173 32.32 -65.56 -27.00
CA MET A 173 31.92 -64.31 -26.35
C MET A 173 33.06 -63.70 -25.52
N LEU A 174 33.76 -64.53 -24.74
CA LEU A 174 34.93 -64.13 -23.95
C LEU A 174 36.08 -63.59 -24.83
N HIS A 175 36.39 -64.26 -25.94
CA HIS A 175 37.46 -63.82 -26.86
C HIS A 175 37.18 -62.43 -27.46
N ARG A 176 35.92 -62.15 -27.87
CA ARG A 176 35.56 -60.82 -28.42
C ARG A 176 35.69 -59.71 -27.38
N LEU A 177 35.35 -59.97 -26.12
CA LEU A 177 35.59 -59.04 -25.01
C LEU A 177 37.09 -58.76 -24.82
N LYS A 178 37.93 -59.81 -24.87
CA LYS A 178 39.39 -59.69 -24.73
C LYS A 178 39.99 -58.75 -25.78
N VAL A 179 39.64 -58.96 -27.05
CA VAL A 179 40.09 -58.11 -28.18
C VAL A 179 39.68 -56.65 -27.97
N ARG A 180 38.45 -56.39 -27.50
CA ARG A 180 38.00 -55.03 -27.19
C ARG A 180 38.83 -54.39 -26.07
N SER A 181 39.12 -55.10 -24.98
CA SER A 181 39.96 -54.56 -23.89
C SER A 181 41.40 -54.26 -24.34
N GLU A 182 42.08 -55.18 -25.03
CA GLU A 182 43.49 -55.02 -25.42
C GLU A 182 43.69 -53.96 -26.53
N SER A 183 42.65 -53.66 -27.31
CA SER A 183 42.71 -52.67 -28.40
C SER A 183 43.09 -51.25 -27.95
N PHE A 184 42.78 -50.90 -26.70
CA PHE A 184 43.10 -49.60 -26.12
C PHE A 184 44.54 -49.51 -25.63
N ASP A 185 45.03 -50.55 -24.96
CA ASP A 185 46.40 -50.59 -24.42
C ASP A 185 47.44 -50.49 -25.55
N SER A 186 47.17 -51.15 -26.69
CA SER A 186 48.00 -51.06 -27.90
C SER A 186 48.03 -49.64 -28.50
N TRP A 187 46.89 -48.94 -28.53
CA TRP A 187 46.82 -47.55 -28.99
C TRP A 187 47.52 -46.60 -28.01
N ALA A 188 47.33 -46.81 -26.70
CA ALA A 188 47.91 -45.97 -25.65
C ALA A 188 49.44 -46.00 -25.67
N ASN A 189 50.04 -47.19 -25.87
CA ASN A 189 51.49 -47.33 -26.02
C ASN A 189 52.01 -46.61 -27.26
N ARG A 190 51.36 -46.76 -28.43
CA ARG A 190 51.73 -46.05 -29.67
C ARG A 190 51.66 -44.53 -29.53
N VAL A 191 50.64 -44.00 -28.85
CA VAL A 191 50.54 -42.55 -28.56
C VAL A 191 51.68 -42.11 -27.65
N LYS A 192 52.01 -42.88 -26.61
CA LYS A 192 53.10 -42.56 -25.70
C LYS A 192 54.46 -42.56 -26.42
N GLU A 193 54.77 -43.62 -27.16
CA GLU A 193 55.96 -43.73 -28.02
C GLU A 193 56.05 -42.63 -29.08
N SER A 194 54.93 -42.04 -29.49
CA SER A 194 54.89 -40.92 -30.44
C SER A 194 55.08 -39.54 -29.79
N LEU A 195 54.85 -39.43 -28.49
CA LEU A 195 54.97 -38.16 -27.75
C LEU A 195 56.30 -38.05 -26.99
N GLU A 196 57.01 -39.16 -26.78
CA GLU A 196 58.24 -39.26 -25.99
C GLU A 196 59.51 -39.51 -26.85
N GLN A 197 59.51 -39.15 -28.14
CA GLN A 197 60.72 -39.32 -28.99
C GLN A 197 61.75 -38.22 -28.75
N ASP A 198 62.99 -38.62 -28.46
CA ASP A 198 64.13 -37.73 -28.29
C ASP A 198 64.49 -36.95 -29.57
N GLU A 199 65.17 -35.81 -29.40
CA GLU A 199 65.34 -34.67 -30.31
C GLU A 199 65.90 -34.95 -31.74
N GLY A 200 66.24 -36.20 -32.07
CA GLY A 200 66.78 -36.59 -33.39
C GLY A 200 65.76 -37.15 -34.40
N ASN A 201 64.62 -37.68 -33.94
CA ASN A 201 63.58 -38.27 -34.81
C ASN A 201 62.24 -37.58 -34.56
N LYS A 202 62.03 -36.41 -35.19
CA LYS A 202 60.74 -35.72 -35.11
C LYS A 202 59.70 -36.39 -36.01
N ILE A 203 58.52 -36.67 -35.47
CA ILE A 203 57.43 -37.39 -36.16
C ILE A 203 56.70 -36.48 -37.14
N ASP A 204 56.21 -37.04 -38.25
CA ASP A 204 55.35 -36.32 -39.19
C ASP A 204 53.96 -36.04 -38.61
N VAL A 205 53.42 -34.85 -38.89
CA VAL A 205 52.12 -34.41 -38.37
C VAL A 205 51.00 -35.36 -38.81
N SER A 206 51.09 -35.96 -40.02
CA SER A 206 50.06 -36.89 -40.51
C SER A 206 49.97 -38.20 -39.71
N ASP A 207 51.04 -38.63 -39.03
CA ASP A 207 51.03 -39.84 -38.20
C ASP A 207 50.35 -39.60 -36.83
N LEU A 208 50.51 -38.39 -36.26
CA LEU A 208 49.76 -37.95 -35.08
C LEU A 208 48.25 -37.81 -35.39
N GLU A 209 47.89 -37.35 -36.60
CA GLU A 209 46.50 -37.30 -37.05
C GLU A 209 45.88 -38.69 -37.22
N LYS A 210 46.62 -39.68 -37.75
CA LYS A 210 46.16 -41.09 -37.83
C LYS A 210 45.83 -41.67 -36.45
N LEU A 211 46.67 -41.41 -35.44
CA LEU A 211 46.43 -41.84 -34.05
C LEU A 211 45.17 -41.23 -33.44
N LYS A 212 44.86 -39.98 -33.77
CA LYS A 212 43.62 -39.30 -33.37
C LYS A 212 42.39 -39.90 -34.07
N MET A 213 42.48 -40.17 -35.37
CA MET A 213 41.38 -40.79 -36.14
C MET A 213 41.03 -42.19 -35.62
N GLU A 214 42.03 -43.01 -35.28
CA GLU A 214 41.83 -44.34 -34.70
C GLU A 214 41.06 -44.28 -33.36
N ALA A 215 41.32 -43.27 -32.52
CA ALA A 215 40.63 -43.09 -31.25
C ALA A 215 39.14 -42.71 -31.43
N VAL A 216 38.83 -41.91 -32.46
CA VAL A 216 37.47 -41.53 -32.83
C VAL A 216 36.69 -42.73 -33.38
N GLU A 217 37.30 -43.49 -34.30
CA GLU A 217 36.69 -44.68 -34.91
C GLU A 217 36.37 -45.76 -33.84
N LYS A 218 37.34 -46.08 -32.98
CA LYS A 218 37.19 -47.09 -31.92
C LYS A 218 36.49 -46.60 -30.65
N LYS A 219 35.99 -45.36 -30.67
CA LYS A 219 35.26 -44.69 -29.57
C LYS A 219 35.97 -44.87 -28.23
N PHE A 220 37.25 -44.50 -28.18
CA PHE A 220 37.99 -44.50 -26.92
C PHE A 220 37.51 -43.35 -26.02
N PRO A 221 37.46 -43.56 -24.69
CA PRO A 221 37.06 -42.51 -23.74
C PRO A 221 38.12 -41.39 -23.71
N ASP A 222 37.70 -40.19 -23.31
CA ASP A 222 38.58 -39.02 -23.21
C ASP A 222 39.57 -39.18 -22.04
N ASN A 223 40.69 -39.83 -22.35
CA ASN A 223 41.77 -40.11 -21.41
C ASN A 223 42.87 -39.05 -21.49
N GLU A 224 43.83 -39.12 -20.56
CA GLU A 224 44.93 -38.14 -20.52
C GLU A 224 45.80 -38.14 -21.79
N LEU A 225 46.00 -39.30 -22.41
CA LEU A 225 46.80 -39.44 -23.64
C LEU A 225 46.11 -38.80 -24.85
N LEU A 226 44.79 -38.95 -24.98
CA LEU A 226 43.98 -38.36 -26.04
C LEU A 226 43.89 -36.83 -25.86
N ARG A 227 43.81 -36.35 -24.62
CA ARG A 227 43.90 -34.93 -24.31
C ARG A 227 45.30 -34.36 -24.63
N LYS A 228 46.38 -35.07 -24.28
CA LYS A 228 47.76 -34.68 -24.65
C LYS A 228 47.96 -34.67 -26.17
N LEU A 229 47.56 -35.73 -26.89
CA LEU A 229 47.63 -35.81 -28.35
C LEU A 229 46.84 -34.68 -29.03
N ASN A 230 45.62 -34.40 -28.56
CA ASN A 230 44.83 -33.27 -29.07
C ASN A 230 45.41 -31.90 -28.70
N SER A 231 46.10 -31.76 -27.55
CA SER A 231 46.85 -30.53 -27.22
C SER A 231 47.98 -30.35 -28.21
N VAL A 232 48.85 -31.35 -28.37
CA VAL A 232 50.00 -31.29 -29.29
C VAL A 232 49.57 -30.96 -30.72
N LEU A 233 48.52 -31.60 -31.24
CA LEU A 233 47.97 -31.26 -32.56
C LEU A 233 47.43 -29.82 -32.63
N LYS A 234 46.79 -29.30 -31.57
CA LYS A 234 46.38 -27.89 -31.50
C LYS A 234 47.58 -26.97 -31.46
N ASP A 235 48.58 -27.27 -30.63
CA ASP A 235 49.81 -26.50 -30.46
C ASP A 235 50.58 -26.44 -31.79
N ILE A 236 50.61 -27.51 -32.59
CA ILE A 236 51.15 -27.53 -33.95
C ILE A 236 50.38 -26.57 -34.87
N THR A 237 49.05 -26.68 -34.95
CA THR A 237 48.25 -25.79 -35.79
C THR A 237 48.33 -24.32 -35.36
N TYR A 238 48.39 -24.07 -34.05
CA TYR A 238 48.60 -22.75 -33.48
C TYR A 238 49.96 -22.19 -33.86
N CYS A 239 51.04 -22.96 -33.73
CA CYS A 239 52.38 -22.51 -34.09
C CYS A 239 52.49 -22.19 -35.59
N GLN A 240 51.90 -23.02 -36.46
CA GLN A 240 51.84 -22.76 -37.90
C GLN A 240 51.05 -21.48 -38.24
N GLN A 241 49.87 -21.30 -37.64
CA GLN A 241 49.04 -20.11 -37.84
C GLN A 241 49.70 -18.85 -37.30
N ALA A 242 50.20 -18.86 -36.07
CA ALA A 242 50.86 -17.72 -35.43
C ALA A 242 52.14 -17.31 -36.17
N SER A 243 52.90 -18.28 -36.70
CA SER A 243 54.07 -17.99 -37.56
C SER A 243 53.65 -17.33 -38.87
N ALA A 244 52.63 -17.87 -39.56
CA ALA A 244 52.13 -17.29 -40.81
C ALA A 244 51.54 -15.89 -40.62
N GLU A 245 50.79 -15.65 -39.53
CA GLU A 245 50.26 -14.33 -39.20
C GLU A 245 51.39 -13.32 -38.92
N LEU A 246 52.37 -13.70 -38.10
CA LEU A 246 53.54 -12.87 -37.77
C LEU A 246 54.27 -12.39 -39.03
N LEU A 247 54.57 -13.34 -39.93
CA LEU A 247 55.34 -13.10 -41.15
C LEU A 247 54.54 -12.31 -42.19
N SER A 248 53.20 -12.37 -42.14
CA SER A 248 52.34 -11.60 -43.05
C SER A 248 52.32 -10.09 -42.77
N ASN A 249 52.64 -9.67 -41.54
CA ASN A 249 52.58 -8.29 -41.04
C ASN A 249 51.26 -7.54 -41.37
N THR A 250 50.14 -8.26 -41.44
CA THR A 250 48.84 -7.72 -41.90
C THR A 250 48.02 -6.99 -40.85
N LYS A 251 48.37 -7.09 -39.56
CA LYS A 251 47.58 -6.56 -38.44
C LYS A 251 48.13 -5.22 -37.92
N SER A 252 47.37 -4.14 -38.10
CA SER A 252 47.61 -2.84 -37.47
C SER A 252 47.02 -2.79 -36.05
N GLY A 253 47.81 -2.43 -35.05
CA GLY A 253 47.34 -2.16 -33.69
C GLY A 253 47.08 -3.41 -32.85
N GLU A 254 45.81 -3.78 -32.67
CA GLU A 254 45.33 -4.60 -31.54
C GLU A 254 45.58 -6.12 -31.67
N GLY A 255 46.04 -6.59 -32.83
CA GLY A 255 46.20 -8.01 -33.13
C GLY A 255 47.64 -8.52 -33.19
N ARG A 256 48.62 -7.76 -32.71
CA ARG A 256 50.05 -8.13 -32.73
C ARG A 256 50.44 -8.89 -31.46
N MET A 257 51.28 -9.92 -31.60
CA MET A 257 51.76 -10.68 -30.45
C MET A 257 52.75 -9.86 -29.61
N SER A 258 52.89 -10.17 -28.31
CA SER A 258 53.90 -9.56 -27.43
C SER A 258 55.27 -10.26 -27.54
N LEU A 259 56.33 -9.61 -27.05
CA LEU A 259 57.68 -10.23 -26.98
C LEU A 259 57.69 -11.54 -26.16
N GLU A 260 56.91 -11.63 -25.08
CA GLU A 260 56.78 -12.86 -24.29
C GLU A 260 56.03 -13.95 -25.06
N GLN A 261 54.99 -13.59 -25.80
CA GLN A 261 54.27 -14.51 -26.68
C GLN A 261 55.15 -15.02 -27.82
N LEU A 262 56.02 -14.17 -28.39
CA LEU A 262 57.00 -14.57 -29.40
C LEU A 262 58.06 -15.52 -28.82
N LYS A 263 58.59 -15.24 -27.62
CA LYS A 263 59.53 -16.14 -26.94
C LYS A 263 58.88 -17.48 -26.60
N SER A 264 57.66 -17.47 -26.08
CA SER A 264 56.88 -18.69 -25.81
C SER A 264 56.52 -19.46 -27.08
N LEU A 265 56.27 -18.76 -28.21
CA LEU A 265 56.04 -19.38 -29.51
C LEU A 265 57.29 -20.14 -29.99
N VAL A 266 58.47 -19.51 -29.94
CA VAL A 266 59.74 -20.15 -30.30
C VAL A 266 60.04 -21.35 -29.39
N GLU A 267 59.86 -21.21 -28.07
CA GLU A 267 60.04 -22.29 -27.10
C GLU A 267 59.09 -23.47 -27.38
N LYS A 268 57.80 -23.20 -27.65
CA LYS A 268 56.83 -24.23 -28.04
C LYS A 268 57.21 -24.91 -29.35
N MET A 269 57.63 -24.16 -30.37
CA MET A 269 58.06 -24.74 -31.66
C MET A 269 59.29 -25.64 -31.53
N LEU A 270 60.21 -25.33 -30.61
CA LEU A 270 61.35 -26.19 -30.29
C LEU A 270 60.91 -27.49 -29.59
N ASN A 271 60.09 -27.36 -28.55
CA ASN A 271 59.62 -28.45 -27.68
C ASN A 271 58.54 -29.37 -28.31
N LEU A 272 58.07 -29.08 -29.53
CA LEU A 272 57.11 -29.95 -30.22
C LEU A 272 57.79 -31.21 -30.81
N PRO A 273 57.13 -32.39 -30.76
CA PRO A 273 57.68 -33.66 -31.24
C PRO A 273 57.74 -33.77 -32.78
N CYS A 274 57.31 -32.74 -33.52
CA CYS A 274 57.36 -32.65 -34.98
C CYS A 274 58.19 -31.45 -35.44
N GLY A 275 58.71 -31.48 -36.68
CA GLY A 275 59.37 -30.31 -37.28
C GLY A 275 58.36 -29.25 -37.72
N ILE A 276 58.69 -27.95 -37.55
CA ILE A 276 57.92 -26.83 -38.09
C ILE A 276 58.82 -25.97 -38.97
N ASN A 277 58.40 -25.76 -40.22
CA ASN A 277 59.25 -25.20 -41.27
C ASN A 277 59.58 -23.70 -41.08
N GLN A 278 58.76 -22.96 -40.35
CA GLN A 278 58.89 -21.50 -40.17
C GLN A 278 59.80 -21.09 -38.99
N LEU A 279 60.42 -22.03 -38.28
CA LEU A 279 61.14 -21.76 -37.03
C LEU A 279 62.27 -20.73 -37.19
N GLU A 280 63.07 -20.83 -38.25
CA GLU A 280 64.20 -19.93 -38.52
C GLU A 280 63.73 -18.48 -38.78
N GLU A 281 62.61 -18.31 -39.49
CA GLU A 281 62.02 -17.01 -39.83
C GLU A 281 61.45 -16.31 -38.57
N VAL A 282 60.80 -17.07 -37.69
CA VAL A 282 60.27 -16.54 -36.41
C VAL A 282 61.41 -16.16 -35.45
N GLN A 283 62.51 -16.92 -35.43
CA GLN A 283 63.71 -16.58 -34.65
C GLN A 283 64.39 -15.29 -35.16
N ALA A 284 64.40 -15.05 -36.48
CA ALA A 284 64.91 -13.81 -37.04
C ALA A 284 64.10 -12.58 -36.57
N VAL A 285 62.76 -12.69 -36.52
CA VAL A 285 61.90 -11.63 -35.97
C VAL A 285 62.22 -11.36 -34.49
N LEU A 286 62.43 -12.40 -33.68
CA LEU A 286 62.79 -12.25 -32.26
C LEU A 286 64.05 -11.39 -32.06
N GLY A 287 65.10 -11.61 -32.85
CA GLY A 287 66.32 -10.79 -32.82
C GLY A 287 66.05 -9.30 -33.06
N THR A 288 65.18 -8.96 -34.02
CA THR A 288 64.86 -7.55 -34.33
C THR A 288 64.15 -6.83 -33.19
N VAL A 289 63.30 -7.53 -32.42
CA VAL A 289 62.58 -6.97 -31.28
C VAL A 289 63.51 -6.82 -30.07
N GLU A 290 64.40 -7.78 -29.83
CA GLU A 290 65.41 -7.67 -28.76
C GLU A 290 66.41 -6.52 -29.02
N ASP A 291 66.71 -6.20 -30.28
CA ASP A 291 67.52 -5.01 -30.61
C ASP A 291 66.77 -3.69 -30.42
N PHE A 292 65.44 -3.66 -30.59
CA PHE A 292 64.62 -2.51 -30.21
C PHE A 292 64.58 -2.34 -28.68
N GLN A 293 64.35 -3.43 -27.94
CA GLN A 293 64.36 -3.45 -26.48
C GLN A 293 65.65 -2.83 -25.91
N LYS A 294 66.82 -3.23 -26.40
CA LYS A 294 68.12 -2.62 -26.03
C LYS A 294 68.14 -1.10 -26.24
N ARG A 295 67.61 -0.59 -27.36
CA ARG A 295 67.58 0.85 -27.67
C ARG A 295 66.63 1.63 -26.76
N ALA A 296 65.43 1.11 -26.53
CA ALA A 296 64.47 1.73 -25.63
C ALA A 296 64.97 1.74 -24.17
N GLN A 297 65.62 0.65 -23.73
CA GLN A 297 66.14 0.53 -22.37
C GLN A 297 67.30 1.50 -22.07
N ILE A 298 68.08 1.92 -23.08
CA ILE A 298 69.07 3.00 -22.98
C ILE A 298 68.40 4.34 -22.64
N LEU A 299 67.24 4.66 -23.23
CA LEU A 299 66.48 5.88 -22.90
C LEU A 299 65.96 5.85 -21.46
N VAL A 300 65.45 4.69 -21.03
CA VAL A 300 64.87 4.47 -19.69
C VAL A 300 65.91 4.48 -18.57
N SER A 301 67.15 4.05 -18.86
CA SER A 301 68.25 4.02 -17.89
C SER A 301 68.92 5.38 -17.66
N ASN A 302 68.50 6.43 -18.36
CA ASN A 302 69.07 7.76 -18.22
C ASN A 302 68.41 8.50 -17.05
N GLU A 303 69.15 8.71 -15.95
CA GLU A 303 68.61 9.23 -14.67
C GLU A 303 67.93 10.61 -14.78
N ASP A 304 68.26 11.41 -15.79
CA ASP A 304 67.62 12.71 -16.03
C ASP A 304 66.12 12.60 -16.35
N CYS A 305 65.69 11.50 -16.99
CA CYS A 305 64.28 11.25 -17.36
C CYS A 305 63.36 11.00 -16.14
N LYS A 306 63.91 10.88 -14.93
CA LYS A 306 63.14 10.68 -13.69
C LYS A 306 62.78 11.98 -12.95
N LYS A 307 63.36 13.11 -13.37
CA LYS A 307 63.13 14.42 -12.73
C LYS A 307 62.40 15.40 -13.63
N ASP A 308 62.79 15.47 -14.89
CA ASP A 308 62.08 16.21 -15.93
C ASP A 308 61.57 15.21 -16.97
N SER A 309 60.31 15.34 -17.37
CA SER A 309 59.67 14.42 -18.32
C SER A 309 60.45 14.41 -19.66
N PRO A 310 60.69 13.25 -20.30
CA PRO A 310 61.45 13.21 -21.55
C PRO A 310 60.79 14.06 -22.63
N ALA A 311 61.60 14.71 -23.49
CA ALA A 311 61.08 15.57 -24.55
C ALA A 311 60.07 14.79 -25.43
N PRO A 312 58.82 15.27 -25.62
CA PRO A 312 57.75 14.51 -26.27
C PRO A 312 58.13 13.93 -27.64
N VAL A 313 58.91 14.70 -28.41
CA VAL A 313 59.42 14.33 -29.74
C VAL A 313 60.29 13.06 -29.73
N GLN A 314 61.06 12.83 -28.66
CA GLN A 314 61.91 11.63 -28.54
C GLN A 314 61.10 10.39 -28.15
N LEU A 315 60.08 10.56 -27.31
CA LEU A 315 59.12 9.49 -26.99
C LEU A 315 58.31 9.10 -28.24
N GLU A 316 57.83 10.08 -29.00
CA GLU A 316 57.06 9.83 -30.22
C GLU A 316 57.88 9.11 -31.30
N SER A 317 59.14 9.50 -31.54
CA SER A 317 60.00 8.81 -32.52
C SER A 317 60.30 7.35 -32.16
N LEU A 318 60.41 7.02 -30.86
CA LEU A 318 60.58 5.63 -30.40
C LEU A 318 59.28 4.82 -30.43
N LEU A 319 58.13 5.46 -30.14
CA LEU A 319 56.81 4.85 -30.28
C LEU A 319 56.47 4.58 -31.76
N GLU A 320 56.82 5.45 -32.69
CA GLU A 320 56.70 5.21 -34.14
C GLU A 320 57.55 4.02 -34.60
N GLN A 321 58.80 3.92 -34.12
CA GLN A 321 59.66 2.77 -34.40
C GLN A 321 59.07 1.48 -33.80
N GLY A 322 58.54 1.51 -32.57
CA GLY A 322 57.83 0.38 -31.97
C GLY A 322 56.58 -0.01 -32.76
N ALA A 323 55.82 0.97 -33.25
CA ALA A 323 54.64 0.76 -34.09
C ALA A 323 54.97 0.19 -35.48
N SER A 324 56.23 0.23 -35.93
CA SER A 324 56.69 -0.44 -37.15
C SER A 324 57.01 -1.94 -36.96
N LEU A 325 57.17 -2.41 -35.72
CA LEU A 325 57.47 -3.81 -35.43
C LEU A 325 56.22 -4.71 -35.55
N PRO A 326 56.37 -5.97 -36.03
CA PRO A 326 55.28 -6.94 -36.09
C PRO A 326 54.84 -7.45 -34.71
N VAL A 327 55.58 -7.11 -33.65
CA VAL A 327 55.44 -7.59 -32.27
C VAL A 327 55.48 -6.41 -31.30
N ILE A 328 54.61 -6.43 -30.29
CA ILE A 328 54.52 -5.42 -29.24
C ILE A 328 55.69 -5.63 -28.25
N ALA A 329 56.64 -4.70 -28.25
CA ALA A 329 57.72 -4.66 -27.28
C ALA A 329 57.22 -4.04 -25.96
N PRO A 330 57.53 -4.62 -24.78
CA PRO A 330 57.02 -4.14 -23.49
C PRO A 330 57.48 -2.71 -23.16
N GLU A 331 58.63 -2.28 -23.71
CA GLU A 331 59.11 -0.91 -23.57
C GLU A 331 58.17 0.11 -24.23
N CYS A 332 57.36 -0.27 -25.23
CA CYS A 332 56.36 0.62 -25.81
C CYS A 332 55.28 0.99 -24.79
N HIS A 333 54.83 0.04 -23.96
CA HIS A 333 53.89 0.33 -22.87
C HIS A 333 54.50 1.25 -21.81
N PHE A 334 55.79 1.07 -21.49
CA PHE A 334 56.49 1.94 -20.55
C PHE A 334 56.66 3.37 -21.11
N LEU A 335 57.10 3.51 -22.36
CA LEU A 335 57.24 4.80 -23.05
C LEU A 335 55.88 5.51 -23.22
N GLN A 336 54.81 4.75 -23.47
CA GLN A 336 53.46 5.29 -23.53
C GLN A 336 52.94 5.70 -22.15
N GLY A 337 53.21 4.92 -21.11
CA GLY A 337 52.92 5.31 -19.72
C GLY A 337 53.63 6.59 -19.30
N LEU A 338 54.87 6.83 -19.74
CA LEU A 338 55.57 8.11 -19.53
C LEU A 338 54.92 9.28 -20.31
N LYS A 339 54.43 9.04 -21.53
CA LYS A 339 53.66 10.04 -22.30
C LYS A 339 52.34 10.39 -21.60
N GLU A 340 51.65 9.39 -21.07
CA GLU A 340 50.40 9.54 -20.32
C GLU A 340 50.62 10.22 -18.97
N GLN A 341 51.73 9.93 -18.27
CA GLN A 341 52.18 10.64 -17.07
C GLN A 341 52.38 12.14 -17.34
N GLY A 342 53.09 12.50 -18.42
CA GLY A 342 53.31 13.90 -18.81
C GLY A 342 52.01 14.63 -19.12
N ARG A 343 51.11 13.98 -19.88
CA ARG A 343 49.78 14.50 -20.21
C ARG A 343 48.90 14.67 -18.96
N TRP A 344 48.90 13.70 -18.05
CA TRP A 344 48.14 13.77 -16.81
C TRP A 344 48.65 14.89 -15.89
N LEU A 345 49.98 15.02 -15.73
CA LEU A 345 50.57 16.14 -14.97
C LEU A 345 50.25 17.51 -15.59
N GLU A 346 50.04 17.60 -16.89
CA GLU A 346 49.58 18.82 -17.55
C GLU A 346 48.07 19.06 -17.37
N GLU A 347 47.23 18.01 -17.40
CA GLU A 347 45.79 18.10 -17.14
C GLU A 347 45.50 18.50 -15.68
N VAL A 348 46.24 17.94 -14.72
CA VAL A 348 46.15 18.30 -13.30
C VAL A 348 46.62 19.74 -13.08
N ARG A 349 47.72 20.17 -13.72
CA ARG A 349 48.14 21.58 -13.69
C ARG A 349 47.12 22.52 -14.35
N ARG A 350 46.39 22.10 -15.39
CA ARG A 350 45.29 22.88 -15.97
C ARG A 350 44.06 22.95 -15.06
N THR A 351 43.82 21.90 -14.28
CA THR A 351 42.66 21.80 -13.38
C THR A 351 42.89 22.52 -12.04
N LEU A 352 44.11 22.48 -11.51
CA LEU A 352 44.50 23.15 -10.26
C LEU A 352 45.08 24.56 -10.48
N GLY A 353 45.64 24.83 -11.66
CA GLY A 353 46.37 26.07 -11.95
C GLY A 353 45.48 27.24 -12.37
N SER A 354 45.82 28.44 -11.88
CA SER A 354 45.18 29.71 -12.23
C SER A 354 45.79 30.35 -13.49
N GLU A 355 46.45 29.57 -14.35
CA GLU A 355 47.14 30.06 -15.56
C GLU A 355 46.20 30.04 -16.77
N GLY A 356 45.40 31.09 -16.94
CA GLY A 356 44.60 31.26 -18.15
C GLY A 356 43.39 32.18 -18.08
N GLY A 357 43.00 32.70 -16.90
CA GLY A 357 41.89 33.65 -16.74
C GLY A 357 40.47 33.07 -16.92
N GLU A 358 40.33 31.99 -17.70
CA GLU A 358 39.12 31.18 -17.77
C GLU A 358 39.05 30.22 -16.58
N LYS A 359 38.16 30.50 -15.62
CA LYS A 359 37.83 29.54 -14.55
C LYS A 359 37.17 28.30 -15.17
N HIS A 360 37.94 27.25 -15.41
CA HIS A 360 37.38 25.94 -15.73
C HIS A 360 36.52 25.45 -14.56
N GLU A 361 35.32 24.96 -14.88
CA GLU A 361 34.35 24.51 -13.87
C GLU A 361 34.70 23.09 -13.40
N VAL A 362 35.57 22.98 -12.39
CA VAL A 362 35.95 21.69 -11.80
C VAL A 362 34.76 21.11 -11.02
N THR A 363 34.43 19.84 -11.25
CA THR A 363 33.40 19.09 -10.49
C THR A 363 34.05 17.98 -9.65
N LEU A 364 33.32 17.45 -8.67
CA LEU A 364 33.75 16.28 -7.91
C LEU A 364 34.10 15.08 -8.80
N ASP A 365 33.34 14.87 -9.88
CA ASP A 365 33.60 13.78 -10.82
C ASP A 365 34.88 13.99 -11.63
N VAL A 366 35.19 15.24 -12.01
CA VAL A 366 36.49 15.57 -12.65
C VAL A 366 37.65 15.26 -11.70
N LEU A 367 37.55 15.63 -10.42
CA LEU A 367 38.59 15.31 -9.42
C LEU A 367 38.75 13.79 -9.20
N ARG A 368 37.64 13.05 -9.12
CA ARG A 368 37.67 11.58 -8.99
C ARG A 368 38.28 10.91 -10.22
N ASN A 369 37.90 11.35 -11.43
CA ASN A 369 38.46 10.83 -12.67
C ASN A 369 39.96 11.15 -12.80
N LEU A 370 40.42 12.32 -12.34
CA LEU A 370 41.84 12.66 -12.31
C LEU A 370 42.61 11.82 -11.28
N MET A 371 42.04 11.56 -10.10
CA MET A 371 42.62 10.64 -9.11
C MET A 371 42.72 9.21 -9.66
N GLU A 372 41.67 8.70 -10.32
CA GLU A 372 41.68 7.38 -10.95
C GLU A 372 42.71 7.29 -12.08
N ALA A 373 42.80 8.30 -12.95
CA ALA A 373 43.84 8.39 -13.96
C ALA A 373 45.25 8.45 -13.34
N GLY A 374 45.41 9.15 -12.22
CA GLY A 374 46.67 9.27 -11.48
C GLY A 374 47.17 7.97 -10.84
N CYS A 375 46.26 7.05 -10.52
CA CYS A 375 46.60 5.69 -10.10
C CYS A 375 47.13 4.82 -11.26
N ASN A 376 46.78 5.16 -12.51
CA ASN A 376 47.13 4.37 -13.70
C ASN A 376 48.42 4.84 -14.39
N VAL A 377 48.92 6.05 -14.09
CA VAL A 377 50.21 6.54 -14.62
C VAL A 377 51.40 6.04 -13.78
N PRO A 378 52.60 5.89 -14.37
CA PRO A 378 53.82 5.64 -13.63
C PRO A 378 54.05 6.65 -12.49
N GLN A 379 54.50 6.16 -11.34
CA GLN A 379 54.73 7.01 -10.17
C GLN A 379 56.06 7.78 -10.27
N SER A 380 56.04 9.03 -9.79
CA SER A 380 57.19 9.93 -9.66
C SER A 380 56.87 10.97 -8.59
N GLY A 381 57.89 11.69 -8.06
CA GLY A 381 57.67 12.70 -7.02
C GLY A 381 56.70 13.82 -7.44
N SER A 382 56.67 14.18 -8.73
CA SER A 382 55.69 15.11 -9.29
C SER A 382 54.27 14.55 -9.30
N VAL A 383 54.09 13.25 -9.59
CA VAL A 383 52.80 12.57 -9.52
C VAL A 383 52.34 12.45 -8.06
N GLU A 384 53.22 12.07 -7.14
CA GLU A 384 52.91 12.00 -5.71
C GLU A 384 52.46 13.35 -5.15
N THR A 385 53.08 14.45 -5.59
CA THR A 385 52.73 15.82 -5.18
C THR A 385 51.35 16.21 -5.75
N ALA A 386 51.14 16.00 -7.05
CA ALA A 386 49.87 16.30 -7.72
C ALA A 386 48.69 15.45 -7.18
N MET A 387 48.94 14.17 -6.83
CA MET A 387 47.96 13.30 -6.18
C MET A 387 47.63 13.78 -4.76
N ALA A 388 48.61 14.28 -4.00
CA ALA A 388 48.35 14.84 -2.67
C ALA A 388 47.49 16.11 -2.75
N GLU A 389 47.78 17.02 -3.69
CA GLU A 389 47.01 18.25 -3.91
C GLU A 389 45.57 17.95 -4.38
N LEU A 390 45.38 17.01 -5.31
CA LEU A 390 44.06 16.54 -5.73
C LEU A 390 43.28 15.89 -4.58
N GLN A 391 43.94 15.03 -3.78
CA GLN A 391 43.31 14.36 -2.65
C GLN A 391 42.91 15.34 -1.54
N GLU A 392 43.73 16.35 -1.26
CA GLU A 392 43.37 17.41 -0.29
C GLU A 392 42.12 18.18 -0.77
N LEU A 393 42.11 18.64 -2.02
CA LEU A 393 40.98 19.36 -2.60
C LEU A 393 39.70 18.50 -2.63
N LEU A 394 39.81 17.22 -3.04
CA LEU A 394 38.69 16.29 -3.06
C LEU A 394 38.14 16.05 -1.63
N THR A 395 39.01 15.87 -0.64
CA THR A 395 38.60 15.65 0.76
C THR A 395 37.86 16.86 1.33
N ILE A 396 38.31 18.08 1.00
CA ILE A 396 37.62 19.31 1.39
C ILE A 396 36.26 19.40 0.68
N ALA A 397 36.23 19.18 -0.63
CA ALA A 397 35.01 19.26 -1.44
C ALA A 397 33.94 18.25 -1.00
N GLU A 398 34.30 16.97 -0.80
CA GLU A 398 33.38 15.92 -0.34
C GLU A 398 32.83 16.20 1.07
N ARG A 399 33.68 16.69 1.99
CA ARG A 399 33.24 17.08 3.35
C ARG A 399 32.21 18.21 3.33
N TRP A 400 32.34 19.17 2.40
CA TRP A 400 31.37 20.25 2.23
C TRP A 400 30.08 19.78 1.54
N GLU A 401 30.18 18.85 0.59
CA GLU A 401 29.03 18.21 -0.05
C GLU A 401 28.20 17.38 0.95
N GLU A 402 28.85 16.63 1.84
CA GLU A 402 28.18 15.89 2.93
C GLU A 402 27.55 16.84 3.97
N LYS A 403 28.27 17.90 4.36
CA LYS A 403 27.74 18.94 5.27
C LYS A 403 26.48 19.61 4.71
N ALA A 404 26.45 19.86 3.40
CA ALA A 404 25.27 20.39 2.71
C ALA A 404 24.12 19.35 2.64
N GLN A 405 24.44 18.10 2.33
CA GLN A 405 23.47 16.99 2.30
C GLN A 405 22.76 16.82 3.64
N ILE A 406 23.49 16.82 4.76
CA ILE A 406 22.93 16.72 6.12
C ILE A 406 21.93 17.86 6.40
N CYS A 407 22.19 19.07 5.88
CA CYS A 407 21.27 20.21 6.03
C CYS A 407 19.99 20.07 5.18
N LEU A 408 20.02 19.30 4.08
CA LEU A 408 18.86 19.03 3.22
C LEU A 408 18.04 17.82 3.73
N GLU A 409 18.68 16.83 4.35
CA GLU A 409 18.07 15.56 4.78
C GLU A 409 17.22 15.62 6.09
N GLN A 410 16.27 16.55 6.15
CA GLN A 410 15.03 16.59 6.96
C GLN A 410 15.03 16.28 8.50
N ARG A 411 16.08 15.71 9.09
CA ARG A 411 16.10 15.28 10.51
C ARG A 411 16.33 16.43 11.48
N GLN A 412 16.97 17.51 11.03
CA GLN A 412 17.21 18.72 11.79
C GLN A 412 17.19 19.92 10.84
N LYS A 413 16.13 20.73 10.89
CA LYS A 413 16.07 21.99 10.12
C LYS A 413 16.99 23.03 10.78
N HIS A 414 17.78 23.74 9.98
CA HIS A 414 18.72 24.78 10.44
C HIS A 414 18.22 26.19 10.07
N PRO A 415 18.53 27.23 10.86
CA PRO A 415 18.09 28.59 10.57
C PRO A 415 18.83 29.19 9.37
N LEU A 416 18.17 30.11 8.66
CA LEU A 416 18.68 30.81 7.47
C LEU A 416 20.15 31.25 7.60
N SER A 417 20.50 31.95 8.67
CA SER A 417 21.85 32.47 8.92
C SER A 417 22.95 31.40 9.00
N THR A 418 22.62 30.19 9.49
CA THR A 418 23.58 29.07 9.54
C THR A 418 23.79 28.48 8.16
N LEU A 419 22.72 28.34 7.38
CA LEU A 419 22.79 27.83 6.01
C LEU A 419 23.49 28.83 5.08
N GLU A 420 23.27 30.13 5.27
CA GLU A 420 23.98 31.21 4.56
C GLU A 420 25.48 31.19 4.87
N ALA A 421 25.88 31.01 6.13
CA ALA A 421 27.30 30.85 6.49
C ALA A 421 27.93 29.62 5.79
N ILE A 422 27.21 28.50 5.75
CA ILE A 422 27.66 27.27 5.04
C ILE A 422 27.86 27.53 3.54
N VAL A 423 26.91 28.19 2.87
CA VAL A 423 27.02 28.50 1.44
C VAL A 423 28.15 29.50 1.17
N ASN A 424 28.30 30.54 2.00
CA ASN A 424 29.34 31.56 1.84
C ASN A 424 30.76 31.01 2.08
N GLU A 425 30.94 30.14 3.07
CA GLU A 425 32.22 29.45 3.31
C GLU A 425 32.54 28.46 2.17
N ALA A 426 31.54 27.75 1.64
CA ALA A 426 31.72 26.80 0.54
C ALA A 426 32.04 27.47 -0.82
N GLN A 427 31.62 28.72 -1.05
CA GLN A 427 31.97 29.49 -2.27
C GLN A 427 33.48 29.74 -2.43
N LEU A 428 34.28 29.55 -1.38
CA LEU A 428 35.75 29.65 -1.42
C LEU A 428 36.42 28.41 -2.04
N ILE A 429 35.69 27.32 -2.23
CA ILE A 429 36.20 26.07 -2.78
C ILE A 429 36.16 26.15 -4.32
N PRO A 430 37.27 25.89 -5.04
CA PRO A 430 37.31 25.96 -6.51
C PRO A 430 36.66 24.74 -7.19
N VAL A 431 35.56 24.22 -6.64
CA VAL A 431 34.87 23.01 -7.11
C VAL A 431 33.35 23.27 -7.07
N LYS A 432 32.64 22.89 -8.13
CA LYS A 432 31.17 22.88 -8.12
C LYS A 432 30.64 21.76 -7.24
N LEU A 433 29.88 22.14 -6.23
CA LEU A 433 29.28 21.29 -5.20
C LEU A 433 27.75 21.27 -5.37
N PRO A 434 27.17 20.20 -5.98
CA PRO A 434 25.73 20.13 -6.26
C PRO A 434 24.82 20.35 -5.06
N ASN A 435 25.13 19.79 -3.90
CA ASN A 435 24.32 19.96 -2.69
C ASN A 435 24.43 21.38 -2.12
N ILE A 436 25.57 22.07 -2.28
CA ILE A 436 25.70 23.50 -1.93
C ILE A 436 24.85 24.38 -2.85
N LEU A 437 24.79 24.06 -4.16
CA LEU A 437 23.90 24.76 -5.10
C LEU A 437 22.42 24.52 -4.76
N ALA A 438 22.03 23.28 -4.46
CA ALA A 438 20.68 22.96 -3.99
C ALA A 438 20.32 23.66 -2.66
N LEU A 439 21.31 23.82 -1.76
CA LEU A 439 21.15 24.59 -0.52
C LEU A 439 21.02 26.10 -0.79
N GLN A 440 21.74 26.64 -1.78
CA GLN A 440 21.62 28.03 -2.24
C GLN A 440 20.24 28.30 -2.84
N ASP A 441 19.72 27.42 -3.70
CA ASP A 441 18.36 27.49 -4.23
C ASP A 441 17.30 27.38 -3.13
N CYS A 442 17.55 26.53 -2.13
CA CYS A 442 16.71 26.44 -0.94
C CYS A 442 16.67 27.76 -0.14
N LEU A 443 17.82 28.41 0.04
CA LEU A 443 17.91 29.72 0.69
C LEU A 443 17.19 30.82 -0.11
N VAL A 444 17.27 30.80 -1.45
CA VAL A 444 16.54 31.74 -2.30
C VAL A 444 15.03 31.56 -2.13
N ARG A 445 14.52 30.32 -2.17
CA ARG A 445 13.09 30.05 -1.95
C ARG A 445 12.63 30.39 -0.53
N ALA A 446 13.45 30.16 0.48
CA ALA A 446 13.13 30.51 1.86
C ALA A 446 13.11 32.04 2.09
N ARG A 447 14.02 32.80 1.46
CA ARG A 447 13.95 34.27 1.47
C ARG A 447 12.73 34.80 0.72
N ALA A 448 12.40 34.23 -0.45
CA ALA A 448 11.17 34.57 -1.17
C ALA A 448 9.92 34.32 -0.30
N TRP A 449 9.84 33.17 0.37
CA TRP A 449 8.75 32.84 1.29
C TRP A 449 8.63 33.83 2.47
N VAL A 450 9.75 34.31 3.02
CA VAL A 450 9.74 35.37 4.04
C VAL A 450 9.22 36.69 3.46
N THR A 451 9.63 37.07 2.26
CA THR A 451 9.11 38.27 1.57
C THR A 451 7.61 38.15 1.27
N ASP A 452 7.14 37.00 0.75
CA ASP A 452 5.73 36.74 0.50
C ASP A 452 4.90 36.85 1.81
N LEU A 453 5.44 36.35 2.92
CA LEU A 453 4.82 36.49 4.24
C LEU A 453 4.79 37.94 4.73
N GLU A 454 5.88 38.70 4.57
CA GLU A 454 5.95 40.12 4.91
C GLU A 454 4.97 40.95 4.08
N GLU A 455 4.85 40.71 2.77
CA GLU A 455 3.86 41.39 1.91
C GLU A 455 2.42 41.08 2.35
N ILE A 456 2.13 39.82 2.67
CA ILE A 456 0.79 39.37 3.10
C ILE A 456 0.44 39.86 4.52
N GLN A 457 1.42 40.03 5.42
CA GLN A 457 1.20 40.57 6.76
C GLN A 457 1.11 42.11 6.79
N ASN A 458 1.80 42.82 5.90
CA ASN A 458 1.80 44.29 5.83
C ASN A 458 0.68 44.88 4.95
N GLY A 459 -0.20 44.05 4.39
CA GLY A 459 -1.37 44.50 3.61
C GLY A 459 -2.38 45.31 4.45
N GLU A 460 -3.19 46.14 3.78
CA GLU A 460 -4.18 47.02 4.43
C GLU A 460 -5.27 46.27 5.22
N HIS A 461 -5.47 44.98 4.93
CA HIS A 461 -6.50 44.12 5.53
C HIS A 461 -5.88 42.81 5.97
N TYR A 462 -6.43 42.19 7.03
CA TYR A 462 -5.97 40.86 7.45
C TYR A 462 -6.11 39.82 6.32
N PRO A 463 -5.10 38.95 6.14
CA PRO A 463 -5.07 37.97 5.06
C PRO A 463 -6.15 36.91 5.23
N CYS A 464 -6.55 36.29 4.11
CA CYS A 464 -7.51 35.19 4.15
C CYS A 464 -6.86 33.96 4.82
N LEU A 465 -7.66 33.16 5.52
CA LEU A 465 -7.19 31.88 6.04
C LEU A 465 -6.57 31.00 4.92
N ASP A 466 -7.20 30.94 3.75
CA ASP A 466 -6.72 30.16 2.59
C ASP A 466 -5.32 30.60 2.10
N ASP A 467 -5.00 31.89 2.21
CA ASP A 467 -3.69 32.43 1.83
C ASP A 467 -2.61 32.02 2.83
N LEU A 468 -2.94 32.05 4.13
CA LEU A 468 -2.05 31.58 5.18
C LEU A 468 -1.86 30.06 5.14
N GLU A 469 -2.91 29.29 4.83
CA GLU A 469 -2.81 27.84 4.61
C GLU A 469 -1.88 27.53 3.43
N GLY A 470 -1.96 28.28 2.34
CA GLY A 470 -1.06 28.19 1.19
C GLY A 470 0.40 28.49 1.55
N LEU A 471 0.67 29.59 2.26
CA LEU A 471 2.01 29.90 2.77
C LEU A 471 2.55 28.83 3.71
N VAL A 472 1.74 28.31 4.65
CA VAL A 472 2.15 27.23 5.55
C VAL A 472 2.53 25.96 4.79
N ALA A 473 1.80 25.61 3.72
CA ALA A 473 2.14 24.47 2.88
C ALA A 473 3.53 24.63 2.22
N ILE A 474 3.77 25.78 1.55
CA ILE A 474 5.06 26.09 0.92
C ILE A 474 6.20 26.08 1.95
N GLY A 475 5.98 26.69 3.12
CA GLY A 475 6.99 26.78 4.18
C GLY A 475 7.35 25.43 4.80
N ARG A 476 6.40 24.49 4.90
CA ARG A 476 6.64 23.14 5.43
C ARG A 476 7.60 22.33 4.57
N ASP A 477 7.45 22.44 3.25
CA ASP A 477 8.25 21.72 2.25
C ASP A 477 9.70 22.22 2.15
N LEU A 478 10.00 23.42 2.67
CA LEU A 478 11.36 23.94 2.75
C LEU A 478 12.15 23.27 3.90
N PRO A 479 13.35 22.70 3.68
CA PRO A 479 14.22 22.13 4.72
C PRO A 479 14.91 23.17 5.62
N VAL A 480 14.34 24.37 5.76
CA VAL A 480 14.88 25.50 6.55
C VAL A 480 14.06 25.68 7.83
N PHE A 481 14.72 26.00 8.95
CA PHE A 481 14.04 26.41 10.18
C PHE A 481 13.70 27.90 10.07
N MET A 482 12.40 28.20 10.13
CA MET A 482 11.85 29.55 10.10
C MET A 482 10.91 29.67 11.29
N GLU A 483 11.19 30.60 12.20
CA GLU A 483 10.39 30.81 13.42
C GLU A 483 9.05 31.48 13.07
N GLU A 484 9.07 32.26 12.00
CA GLU A 484 7.93 32.91 11.34
C GLU A 484 6.91 31.88 10.86
N LEU A 485 7.36 30.74 10.30
CA LEU A 485 6.49 29.62 9.91
C LEU A 485 5.80 29.01 11.12
N ARG A 486 6.52 28.83 12.24
CA ARG A 486 5.96 28.28 13.48
C ARG A 486 4.88 29.20 14.07
N GLN A 487 5.06 30.52 13.94
CA GLN A 487 4.07 31.52 14.33
C GLN A 487 2.85 31.49 13.41
N LEU A 488 3.06 31.37 12.09
CA LEU A 488 2.01 31.27 11.08
C LEU A 488 1.15 30.00 11.25
N GLU A 489 1.78 28.86 11.54
CA GLU A 489 1.08 27.61 11.87
C GLU A 489 0.18 27.76 13.10
N LEU A 490 0.63 28.48 14.13
CA LEU A 490 -0.16 28.76 15.33
C LEU A 490 -1.34 29.70 15.05
N GLN A 491 -1.15 30.68 14.16
CA GLN A 491 -2.19 31.59 13.68
C GLN A 491 -3.28 30.85 12.90
N VAL A 492 -2.89 30.01 11.93
CA VAL A 492 -3.81 29.12 11.16
C VAL A 492 -4.54 28.15 12.09
N ALA A 493 -3.84 27.50 13.03
CA ALA A 493 -4.46 26.61 14.02
C ALA A 493 -5.48 27.34 14.92
N SER A 494 -5.21 28.59 15.31
CA SER A 494 -6.13 29.42 16.10
C SER A 494 -7.38 29.82 15.30
N ALA A 495 -7.21 30.12 14.01
CA ALA A 495 -8.30 30.39 13.08
C ALA A 495 -9.23 29.18 12.91
N HIS A 496 -8.64 28.00 12.69
CA HIS A 496 -9.37 26.73 12.64
C HIS A 496 -10.12 26.47 13.95
N ALA A 497 -9.47 26.63 15.11
CA ALA A 497 -10.10 26.41 16.41
C ALA A 497 -11.31 27.34 16.65
N TRP A 498 -11.26 28.58 16.16
CA TRP A 498 -12.40 29.49 16.15
C TRP A 498 -13.50 29.02 15.18
N ARG A 499 -13.16 28.66 13.93
CA ARG A 499 -14.11 28.14 12.93
C ARG A 499 -14.84 26.91 13.45
N ASP A 500 -14.12 26.01 14.11
CA ASP A 500 -14.63 24.82 14.79
C ASP A 500 -15.61 25.15 15.92
N LYS A 501 -15.28 26.16 16.74
CA LYS A 501 -16.13 26.62 17.84
C LYS A 501 -17.42 27.24 17.31
N ALA A 502 -17.35 28.10 16.29
CA ALA A 502 -18.51 28.67 15.63
C ALA A 502 -19.37 27.58 14.97
N THR A 503 -18.75 26.63 14.27
CA THR A 503 -19.40 25.45 13.67
C THR A 503 -20.18 24.64 14.71
N LYS A 504 -19.56 24.33 15.87
CA LYS A 504 -20.22 23.58 16.97
C LYS A 504 -21.38 24.35 17.61
N THR A 505 -21.33 25.69 17.59
CA THR A 505 -22.38 26.59 18.12
C THR A 505 -23.61 26.64 17.20
N PHE A 506 -23.41 26.80 15.88
CA PHE A 506 -24.52 26.96 14.92
C PHE A 506 -25.04 25.63 14.36
N LEU A 507 -24.18 24.66 14.03
CA LEU A 507 -24.59 23.46 13.29
C LEU A 507 -25.14 22.35 14.19
N LYS A 508 -26.23 21.72 13.75
CA LYS A 508 -26.76 20.48 14.35
C LYS A 508 -25.78 19.31 14.15
N LYS A 509 -25.87 18.27 14.98
CA LYS A 509 -25.13 17.02 14.76
C LYS A 509 -25.55 16.44 13.39
N ASN A 510 -24.59 16.08 12.55
CA ASN A 510 -24.79 15.61 11.17
C ASN A 510 -25.51 16.64 10.27
N SER A 511 -25.20 17.93 10.44
CA SER A 511 -25.62 18.98 9.50
C SER A 511 -25.12 18.69 8.08
N GLN A 512 -25.98 18.86 7.08
CA GLN A 512 -25.59 18.92 5.66
C GLN A 512 -25.14 20.32 5.23
N HIS A 513 -25.18 21.30 6.14
CA HIS A 513 -24.82 22.69 5.86
C HIS A 513 -23.44 23.05 6.40
N SER A 514 -22.69 23.83 5.64
CA SER A 514 -21.47 24.50 6.11
C SER A 514 -21.81 25.63 7.11
N LEU A 515 -20.80 26.16 7.81
CA LEU A 515 -21.00 27.30 8.71
C LEU A 515 -21.44 28.55 7.93
N LEU A 516 -20.76 28.87 6.82
CA LEU A 516 -21.11 29.98 5.94
C LEU A 516 -22.55 29.84 5.40
N GLU A 517 -22.94 28.62 5.00
CA GLU A 517 -24.30 28.31 4.54
C GLU A 517 -25.39 28.61 5.56
N VAL A 518 -25.07 28.53 6.86
CA VAL A 518 -26.03 28.79 7.93
C VAL A 518 -26.06 30.27 8.30
N LEU A 519 -24.92 30.95 8.30
CA LEU A 519 -24.84 32.37 8.66
C LEU A 519 -25.48 33.28 7.59
N CYS A 520 -25.36 32.94 6.31
CA CYS A 520 -25.89 33.74 5.21
C CYS A 520 -27.42 33.60 5.01
N PRO A 521 -28.11 34.63 4.49
CA PRO A 521 -29.53 34.56 4.10
C PRO A 521 -29.81 33.50 3.04
N CYS A 522 -30.98 32.86 3.08
CA CYS A 522 -31.26 31.64 2.33
C CYS A 522 -31.99 31.84 0.98
N ALA A 523 -31.90 33.03 0.36
CA ALA A 523 -32.68 33.43 -0.82
C ALA A 523 -32.63 32.41 -1.98
N LYS A 524 -31.45 32.18 -2.57
CA LYS A 524 -31.23 31.28 -3.73
C LYS A 524 -31.76 29.86 -3.51
N ARG A 525 -31.66 29.34 -2.28
CA ARG A 525 -32.16 28.00 -1.93
C ARG A 525 -33.68 27.96 -1.75
N ARG A 526 -34.32 29.10 -1.44
CA ARG A 526 -35.79 29.24 -1.44
C ARG A 526 -36.30 29.42 -2.87
N GLU A 527 -35.59 30.13 -3.74
CA GLU A 527 -35.90 30.28 -5.17
C GLU A 527 -35.92 28.92 -5.89
N LYS A 528 -34.84 28.13 -5.79
CA LYS A 528 -34.80 26.75 -6.32
C LYS A 528 -35.98 25.88 -5.88
N ARG A 529 -36.56 26.11 -4.69
CA ARG A 529 -37.77 25.41 -4.20
C ARG A 529 -39.08 25.98 -4.75
N VAL A 530 -39.15 27.28 -4.99
CA VAL A 530 -40.29 27.89 -5.67
C VAL A 530 -40.35 27.38 -7.12
N GLU A 531 -39.21 27.31 -7.80
CA GLU A 531 -39.07 26.75 -9.15
C GLU A 531 -39.43 25.26 -9.19
N ALA A 532 -38.84 24.44 -8.33
CA ALA A 532 -39.15 23.01 -8.22
C ALA A 532 -40.60 22.69 -7.74
N ALA A 533 -41.34 23.68 -7.23
CA ALA A 533 -42.77 23.53 -6.92
C ALA A 533 -43.69 23.94 -8.09
N LEU A 534 -43.13 24.62 -9.11
CA LEU A 534 -43.82 25.14 -10.29
C LEU A 534 -43.52 24.34 -11.57
N LEU A 535 -42.36 23.69 -11.67
CA LEU A 535 -41.92 22.89 -12.83
C LEU A 535 -41.82 21.40 -12.47
N GLU A 536 -42.02 20.50 -13.44
CA GLU A 536 -41.98 19.04 -13.22
C GLU A 536 -40.60 18.38 -13.47
N ASP A 537 -39.63 19.10 -14.04
CA ASP A 537 -38.27 18.59 -14.32
C ASP A 537 -37.19 19.19 -13.38
N PRO A 538 -36.18 18.39 -12.96
CA PRO A 538 -35.08 18.86 -12.13
C PRO A 538 -34.04 19.64 -12.96
N VAL A 539 -33.75 20.87 -12.54
CA VAL A 539 -32.70 21.70 -13.14
C VAL A 539 -31.32 21.31 -12.58
N ASP A 540 -30.34 21.20 -13.48
CA ASP A 540 -28.96 20.79 -13.19
C ASP A 540 -28.20 21.81 -12.31
N ASP A 541 -27.35 21.32 -11.41
CA ASP A 541 -26.80 22.10 -10.29
C ASP A 541 -25.40 22.65 -10.59
N SER A 542 -25.36 23.73 -11.38
CA SER A 542 -24.11 24.42 -11.73
C SER A 542 -23.47 25.14 -10.53
N ASP A 543 -22.29 24.63 -10.12
CA ASP A 543 -21.17 25.17 -9.29
C ASP A 543 -21.23 26.64 -8.80
N SER A 544 -22.34 27.05 -8.20
CA SER A 544 -22.49 28.37 -7.58
C SER A 544 -22.61 28.21 -6.07
N ASN A 545 -21.61 28.70 -5.35
CA ASN A 545 -21.59 28.76 -3.89
C ASN A 545 -22.88 29.40 -3.32
N THR A 546 -23.14 29.25 -2.03
CA THR A 546 -24.40 29.67 -1.38
C THR A 546 -24.77 31.15 -1.59
N LEU A 547 -23.77 32.03 -1.67
CA LEU A 547 -23.95 33.47 -2.01
C LEU A 547 -23.90 33.74 -3.53
N GLY A 548 -23.44 32.77 -4.33
CA GLY A 548 -23.09 32.89 -5.75
C GLY A 548 -21.89 33.79 -6.02
N LEU A 549 -21.01 33.92 -5.04
CA LEU A 549 -19.71 34.58 -5.17
C LEU A 549 -18.67 33.59 -5.68
N SER A 550 -17.78 34.06 -6.56
CA SER A 550 -16.59 33.31 -6.99
C SER A 550 -15.60 33.17 -5.83
N ALA A 551 -14.66 32.21 -5.95
CA ALA A 551 -13.58 32.05 -4.97
C ALA A 551 -12.73 33.33 -4.81
N GLN A 552 -12.63 34.16 -5.86
CA GLN A 552 -11.97 35.47 -5.78
C GLN A 552 -12.82 36.50 -5.01
N ALA A 553 -14.14 36.52 -5.20
CA ALA A 553 -15.02 37.44 -4.49
C ALA A 553 -15.20 37.08 -3.01
N LEU A 554 -14.93 35.84 -2.59
CA LEU A 554 -14.82 35.46 -1.17
C LEU A 554 -13.54 35.99 -0.48
N ARG A 555 -12.59 36.54 -1.23
CA ARG A 555 -11.38 37.18 -0.68
C ARG A 555 -11.58 38.67 -0.38
N ASP A 556 -12.64 39.29 -0.91
CA ASP A 556 -13.01 40.69 -0.66
C ASP A 556 -14.08 40.78 0.46
N PRO A 557 -13.81 41.45 1.59
CA PRO A 557 -14.81 41.70 2.63
C PRO A 557 -16.06 42.43 2.10
N ALA A 558 -15.88 43.41 1.20
CA ALA A 558 -16.97 44.24 0.71
C ALA A 558 -17.97 43.41 -0.13
N ALA A 559 -17.47 42.54 -1.02
CA ALA A 559 -18.29 41.60 -1.77
C ALA A 559 -19.13 40.67 -0.87
N ILE A 560 -18.57 40.15 0.23
CA ILE A 560 -19.32 39.31 1.18
C ILE A 560 -20.44 40.12 1.86
N VAL A 561 -20.13 41.31 2.38
CA VAL A 561 -21.10 42.17 3.06
C VAL A 561 -22.23 42.61 2.11
N MET A 562 -21.89 42.98 0.86
CA MET A 562 -22.89 43.31 -0.16
C MET A 562 -23.79 42.14 -0.51
N ALA A 563 -23.22 40.95 -0.76
CA ALA A 563 -24.00 39.74 -1.06
C ALA A 563 -24.90 39.31 0.12
N PHE A 564 -24.47 39.54 1.37
CA PHE A 564 -25.29 39.32 2.56
C PHE A 564 -26.48 40.29 2.60
N LYS A 565 -26.23 41.60 2.44
CA LYS A 565 -27.29 42.63 2.52
C LYS A 565 -28.32 42.49 1.39
N GLU A 566 -27.89 42.15 0.18
CA GLU A 566 -28.80 41.82 -0.93
C GLU A 566 -29.61 40.54 -0.64
N GLY A 567 -28.94 39.48 -0.19
CA GLY A 567 -29.58 38.21 0.15
C GLY A 567 -30.62 38.31 1.28
N GLU A 568 -30.46 39.26 2.21
CA GLU A 568 -31.45 39.53 3.25
C GLU A 568 -32.79 40.02 2.67
N HIS A 569 -32.75 40.98 1.75
CA HIS A 569 -33.95 41.54 1.13
C HIS A 569 -34.67 40.47 0.31
N GLN A 570 -33.92 39.73 -0.52
CA GLN A 570 -34.44 38.64 -1.35
C GLN A 570 -35.01 37.48 -0.50
N GLU A 571 -34.43 37.17 0.66
CA GLU A 571 -34.89 36.05 1.51
C GLU A 571 -36.35 36.23 1.99
N LYS A 572 -36.75 37.46 2.35
CA LYS A 572 -38.11 37.76 2.83
C LYS A 572 -39.13 37.60 1.70
N GLU A 573 -38.87 38.17 0.52
CA GLU A 573 -39.79 38.09 -0.62
C GLU A 573 -39.92 36.66 -1.16
N THR A 574 -38.79 35.96 -1.35
CA THR A 574 -38.77 34.57 -1.84
C THR A 574 -39.49 33.62 -0.88
N LEU A 575 -39.38 33.85 0.43
CA LEU A 575 -40.19 33.13 1.41
C LEU A 575 -41.69 33.42 1.27
N LEU A 576 -42.11 34.68 1.14
CA LEU A 576 -43.53 35.03 0.95
C LEU A 576 -44.11 34.45 -0.35
N ARG A 577 -43.31 34.35 -1.42
CA ARG A 577 -43.66 33.62 -2.65
C ARG A 577 -43.83 32.12 -2.39
N LEU A 578 -42.89 31.50 -1.65
CA LEU A 578 -42.96 30.09 -1.27
C LEU A 578 -44.17 29.77 -0.38
N GLN A 579 -44.51 30.64 0.58
CA GLN A 579 -45.69 30.49 1.43
C GLN A 579 -46.98 30.47 0.58
N ARG A 580 -47.13 31.39 -0.39
CA ARG A 580 -48.28 31.40 -1.31
C ARG A 580 -48.41 30.08 -2.06
N VAL A 581 -47.32 29.57 -2.66
CA VAL A 581 -47.31 28.28 -3.37
C VAL A 581 -47.70 27.11 -2.46
N ASN A 582 -47.15 27.06 -1.24
CA ASN A 582 -47.44 25.96 -0.30
C ASN A 582 -48.87 26.02 0.27
N LEU A 583 -49.42 27.22 0.50
CA LEU A 583 -50.81 27.37 0.93
C LEU A 583 -51.79 26.88 -0.15
N CYS A 584 -51.49 27.08 -1.44
CA CYS A 584 -52.28 26.52 -2.54
C CYS A 584 -52.32 24.98 -2.56
N LYS A 585 -51.30 24.28 -2.01
CA LYS A 585 -51.33 22.80 -1.90
C LYS A 585 -52.45 22.28 -0.98
N ALA A 586 -52.88 23.08 0.00
CA ALA A 586 -53.81 22.63 1.05
C ALA A 586 -55.21 22.27 0.54
N GLY A 587 -55.64 22.85 -0.59
CA GLY A 587 -56.98 22.61 -1.16
C GLY A 587 -57.24 21.20 -1.69
N LEU A 588 -56.20 20.36 -1.81
CA LEU A 588 -56.31 18.99 -2.34
C LEU A 588 -56.50 17.91 -1.26
N ALA A 589 -56.38 18.25 0.03
CA ALA A 589 -56.42 17.28 1.14
C ALA A 589 -57.75 17.24 1.92
N ALA A 590 -58.62 18.25 1.77
CA ALA A 590 -59.81 18.42 2.59
C ALA A 590 -61.11 18.06 1.86
N GLY A 591 -61.51 16.79 1.95
CA GLY A 591 -62.83 16.33 1.49
C GLY A 591 -63.95 16.59 2.52
N CYS A 592 -64.31 17.85 2.81
CA CYS A 592 -65.58 18.16 3.48
C CYS A 592 -66.13 19.54 3.07
N LYS A 593 -67.45 19.72 3.25
CA LYS A 593 -68.24 20.82 2.69
C LYS A 593 -68.20 22.07 3.57
N GLU A 594 -67.77 23.19 3.01
CA GLU A 594 -68.36 24.47 3.38
C GLU A 594 -68.46 25.39 2.15
N LYS A 595 -69.56 26.13 2.04
CA LYS A 595 -69.88 26.97 0.88
C LYS A 595 -69.71 28.44 1.24
N ARG A 596 -69.07 29.17 0.30
CA ARG A 596 -69.32 30.59 -0.03
C ARG A 596 -68.83 31.60 1.02
N TRP A 597 -67.92 32.49 0.61
CA TRP A 597 -68.15 33.93 0.42
C TRP A 597 -66.84 34.62 -0.02
N CYS A 598 -66.95 35.52 -1.01
CA CYS A 598 -66.04 36.62 -1.42
C CYS A 598 -65.74 36.64 -2.93
N GLU A 599 -66.69 37.21 -3.69
CA GLU A 599 -66.41 38.02 -4.89
C GLU A 599 -66.67 39.50 -4.54
N THR A 600 -66.26 40.41 -5.44
CA THR A 600 -66.29 41.90 -5.34
C THR A 600 -65.32 42.50 -4.31
N THR A 601 -64.51 43.54 -4.63
CA THR A 601 -64.51 44.43 -5.81
C THR A 601 -63.13 45.11 -6.02
N ASN A 602 -62.69 45.22 -7.28
CA ASN A 602 -61.92 46.33 -7.92
C ASN A 602 -60.55 46.81 -7.33
N THR A 603 -59.55 47.29 -8.08
CA THR A 603 -59.49 47.74 -9.50
C THR A 603 -58.04 47.71 -10.05
N SER A 604 -57.88 47.53 -11.38
CA SER A 604 -56.85 48.05 -12.33
C SER A 604 -55.38 48.27 -11.88
N SER A 605 -54.35 47.97 -12.67
CA SER A 605 -54.21 48.31 -14.11
C SER A 605 -53.08 47.55 -14.85
N HIS A 606 -53.31 47.23 -16.15
CA HIS A 606 -52.40 47.07 -17.32
C HIS A 606 -50.94 46.58 -17.16
N SER A 607 -50.35 45.76 -18.05
CA SER A 607 -50.57 45.54 -19.49
C SER A 607 -50.26 44.10 -19.92
N GLU A 608 -51.11 43.47 -20.73
CA GLU A 608 -50.87 43.15 -22.15
C GLU A 608 -49.50 42.55 -22.52
N ASN A 609 -49.47 41.23 -22.74
CA ASN A 609 -49.26 40.73 -24.10
C ASN A 609 -49.85 39.32 -24.28
N SER A 610 -50.38 39.04 -25.47
CA SER A 610 -51.11 37.81 -25.78
C SER A 610 -50.44 37.07 -26.93
N VAL A 611 -50.17 35.78 -26.74
CA VAL A 611 -50.03 34.82 -27.84
C VAL A 611 -51.00 33.68 -27.57
N ARG A 612 -51.87 33.41 -28.54
CA ARG A 612 -52.83 32.31 -28.54
C ARG A 612 -52.19 31.10 -29.22
N GLU A 613 -52.32 29.92 -28.62
CA GLU A 613 -52.49 28.70 -29.41
C GLU A 613 -53.61 27.84 -28.83
N ASN A 614 -54.41 27.25 -29.72
CA ASN A 614 -55.53 26.39 -29.39
C ASN A 614 -55.06 24.93 -29.31
N GLY A 615 -55.41 24.22 -28.23
CA GLY A 615 -55.18 22.77 -28.09
C GLY A 615 -56.29 22.13 -27.28
N ASN A 616 -57.18 21.39 -27.96
CA ASN A 616 -58.39 20.81 -27.37
C ASN A 616 -58.10 19.47 -26.66
N GLY A 617 -58.63 19.22 -25.47
CA GLY A 617 -58.42 17.94 -24.78
C GLY A 617 -59.07 17.80 -23.40
N ASN A 618 -60.26 17.19 -23.35
CA ASN A 618 -60.86 16.74 -22.09
C ASN A 618 -60.03 15.59 -21.49
N HIS A 619 -59.33 15.85 -20.38
CA HIS A 619 -58.81 14.79 -19.52
C HIS A 619 -59.25 14.98 -18.07
N SER A 620 -60.22 14.16 -17.66
CA SER A 620 -60.49 13.85 -16.27
C SER A 620 -59.32 13.05 -15.69
N GLY A 621 -58.26 13.76 -15.29
CA GLY A 621 -57.04 13.19 -14.73
C GLY A 621 -56.91 13.51 -13.25
N THR A 622 -57.19 12.54 -12.38
CA THR A 622 -56.67 12.54 -11.01
C THR A 622 -55.15 12.37 -11.08
N GLY A 623 -54.42 13.49 -11.16
CA GLY A 623 -52.97 13.49 -11.06
C GLY A 623 -52.50 12.90 -9.73
N PRO A 624 -51.29 12.32 -9.67
CA PRO A 624 -50.77 11.73 -8.44
C PRO A 624 -50.69 12.80 -7.33
N PRO A 625 -50.93 12.44 -6.05
CA PRO A 625 -50.83 13.39 -4.96
C PRO A 625 -49.39 13.91 -4.88
N ARG A 626 -49.21 15.22 -5.12
CA ARG A 626 -47.89 15.88 -5.07
C ARG A 626 -47.19 15.52 -3.75
N PRO A 627 -45.88 15.21 -3.76
CA PRO A 627 -45.16 14.82 -2.55
C PRO A 627 -45.22 15.96 -1.54
N VAL A 628 -45.74 15.65 -0.36
CA VAL A 628 -46.01 16.67 0.67
C VAL A 628 -44.86 16.75 1.68
N CYS A 629 -44.27 15.62 2.06
CA CYS A 629 -43.25 15.53 3.11
C CYS A 629 -41.85 15.18 2.55
N VAL A 630 -40.79 15.38 3.34
CA VAL A 630 -39.38 15.05 3.01
C VAL A 630 -39.12 13.59 2.60
N CYS A 631 -40.06 12.68 2.86
CA CYS A 631 -39.98 11.28 2.43
C CYS A 631 -40.56 11.01 1.04
N SER A 632 -41.11 12.02 0.36
CA SER A 632 -41.81 11.96 -0.95
C SER A 632 -43.04 11.03 -1.04
N GLU A 633 -43.29 10.22 0.00
CA GLU A 633 -44.52 9.43 0.19
C GLU A 633 -45.80 10.29 0.19
N PRO A 634 -46.96 9.72 -0.19
CA PRO A 634 -48.25 10.40 -0.19
C PRO A 634 -48.70 10.84 1.21
N PRO A 635 -49.63 11.82 1.30
CA PRO A 635 -50.17 12.36 2.55
C PRO A 635 -50.66 11.28 3.53
N ARG A 636 -50.09 11.24 4.74
CA ARG A 636 -50.60 10.43 5.86
C ARG A 636 -50.68 11.22 7.16
N ALA A 637 -51.77 11.07 7.90
CA ALA A 637 -51.92 11.63 9.24
C ALA A 637 -51.03 10.89 10.27
N PRO A 638 -50.60 11.54 11.37
CA PRO A 638 -50.71 12.98 11.67
C PRO A 638 -49.79 13.87 10.80
N GLN A 639 -50.27 15.05 10.42
CA GLN A 639 -49.53 16.01 9.57
C GLN A 639 -49.32 17.36 10.26
N LEU A 640 -48.07 17.83 10.29
CA LEU A 640 -47.68 19.13 10.85
C LEU A 640 -47.41 20.14 9.74
N ARG A 641 -47.97 21.36 9.85
CA ARG A 641 -47.67 22.47 8.95
C ARG A 641 -46.57 23.36 9.52
N CYS A 642 -45.50 23.58 8.75
CA CYS A 642 -44.40 24.43 9.17
C CYS A 642 -44.86 25.89 9.29
N HIS A 643 -44.58 26.53 10.43
CA HIS A 643 -44.97 27.92 10.69
C HIS A 643 -44.31 28.91 9.73
N LEU A 644 -43.09 28.62 9.23
CA LEU A 644 -42.33 29.51 8.37
C LEU A 644 -42.62 29.31 6.87
N CYS A 645 -42.48 28.11 6.31
CA CYS A 645 -42.72 27.90 4.87
C CYS A 645 -44.17 27.53 4.51
N LYS A 646 -45.05 27.31 5.51
CA LYS A 646 -46.45 26.83 5.38
C LYS A 646 -46.62 25.48 4.66
N ASP A 647 -45.54 24.75 4.40
CA ASP A 647 -45.58 23.39 3.84
C ASP A 647 -45.89 22.34 4.92
N TRP A 648 -46.33 21.16 4.50
CA TRP A 648 -46.83 20.10 5.38
C TRP A 648 -45.83 18.94 5.54
N PHE A 649 -45.83 18.26 6.69
CA PHE A 649 -44.87 17.18 6.99
C PHE A 649 -45.54 16.08 7.81
N HIS A 650 -45.18 14.82 7.59
CA HIS A 650 -45.62 13.71 8.43
C HIS A 650 -44.98 13.82 9.82
N GLY A 651 -45.79 13.75 10.88
CA GLY A 651 -45.31 13.87 12.27
C GLY A 651 -44.25 12.83 12.65
N SER A 652 -44.22 11.68 11.98
CA SER A 652 -43.20 10.63 12.18
C SER A 652 -41.91 10.82 11.37
N CYS A 653 -41.79 11.88 10.56
CA CYS A 653 -40.67 12.11 9.63
C CYS A 653 -39.87 13.38 9.94
N VAL A 654 -40.30 14.16 10.93
CA VAL A 654 -39.68 15.42 11.35
C VAL A 654 -39.72 15.51 12.89
N PRO A 655 -38.75 16.19 13.53
CA PRO A 655 -38.89 16.55 14.94
C PRO A 655 -40.06 17.52 15.13
N PHE A 656 -40.74 17.44 16.27
CA PHE A 656 -41.92 18.24 16.61
C PHE A 656 -41.75 18.87 18.00
N PRO A 657 -42.43 19.99 18.32
CA PRO A 657 -42.36 20.59 19.65
C PRO A 657 -43.17 19.76 20.67
N SER A 658 -42.60 19.52 21.84
CA SER A 658 -43.26 18.81 22.94
C SER A 658 -44.15 19.75 23.75
N LEU A 659 -45.40 19.38 23.99
CA LEU A 659 -46.36 20.24 24.69
C LEU A 659 -46.16 20.30 26.21
N LEU A 660 -45.42 19.35 26.79
CA LEU A 660 -45.02 19.34 28.21
C LEU A 660 -43.48 19.29 28.33
N PRO A 661 -42.85 20.16 29.15
CA PRO A 661 -41.40 20.17 29.32
C PRO A 661 -40.92 18.97 30.15
N SER A 662 -39.91 18.24 29.65
CA SER A 662 -39.35 17.08 30.36
C SER A 662 -38.53 17.43 31.61
N SER A 663 -38.17 18.70 31.80
CA SER A 663 -37.54 19.23 33.02
C SER A 663 -37.69 20.76 33.07
N GLY A 664 -38.50 21.30 33.98
CA GLY A 664 -38.73 22.74 34.12
C GLY A 664 -39.87 23.07 35.09
N GLN A 665 -40.14 24.36 35.32
CA GLN A 665 -41.29 24.81 36.11
C GLN A 665 -42.61 24.28 35.51
N PRO A 666 -43.61 23.94 36.34
CA PRO A 666 -44.88 23.42 35.84
C PRO A 666 -45.61 24.49 35.01
N ILE A 667 -45.80 24.20 33.72
CA ILE A 667 -46.68 24.99 32.86
C ILE A 667 -48.12 24.80 33.37
N ASN A 668 -48.84 25.90 33.61
CA ASN A 668 -50.26 25.81 33.95
C ASN A 668 -51.04 25.25 32.75
N PRO A 669 -51.68 24.06 32.83
CA PRO A 669 -52.43 23.49 31.72
C PRO A 669 -53.67 24.32 31.33
N LEU A 670 -54.01 25.37 32.08
CA LEU A 670 -55.07 26.32 31.75
C LEU A 670 -54.59 27.48 30.84
N CYS A 671 -53.28 27.71 30.71
CA CYS A 671 -52.70 28.78 29.89
C CYS A 671 -52.26 28.26 28.51
N TRP A 672 -53.22 27.93 27.64
CA TRP A 672 -52.94 27.31 26.33
C TRP A 672 -52.08 28.19 25.38
N TRP A 673 -52.02 29.50 25.61
CA TRP A 673 -51.19 30.44 24.86
C TRP A 673 -49.70 30.40 25.24
N ASP A 674 -49.33 29.74 26.35
CA ASP A 674 -47.93 29.45 26.71
C ASP A 674 -47.43 28.11 26.13
N TRP A 675 -48.30 27.30 25.52
CA TRP A 675 -47.94 25.99 24.96
C TRP A 675 -47.15 26.14 23.66
N ASP A 676 -46.01 25.44 23.54
CA ASP A 676 -45.18 25.47 22.33
C ASP A 676 -45.83 24.67 21.20
N THR A 677 -46.57 25.39 20.35
CA THR A 677 -47.17 24.85 19.13
C THR A 677 -46.29 25.05 17.89
N ARG A 678 -45.09 25.63 18.04
CA ARG A 678 -44.34 26.28 16.98
C ARG A 678 -43.43 25.34 16.20
N PHE A 679 -44.02 24.45 15.41
CA PHE A 679 -43.28 23.57 14.51
C PHE A 679 -42.59 24.33 13.34
N LEU A 680 -41.27 24.19 13.24
CA LEU A 680 -40.46 24.55 12.07
C LEU A 680 -39.85 23.28 11.45
N CYS A 681 -39.98 23.11 10.13
CA CYS A 681 -39.44 21.94 9.46
C CYS A 681 -37.89 21.94 9.43
N PRO A 682 -37.22 20.78 9.25
CA PRO A 682 -35.75 20.70 9.21
C PRO A 682 -35.08 21.65 8.22
N GLN A 683 -35.79 22.00 7.15
CA GLN A 683 -35.33 22.89 6.09
C GLN A 683 -35.55 24.39 6.37
N CYS A 684 -36.32 24.74 7.41
CA CYS A 684 -36.49 26.10 7.94
C CYS A 684 -35.72 26.31 9.25
N GLN A 685 -35.45 25.24 10.00
CA GLN A 685 -34.63 25.25 11.20
C GLN A 685 -33.21 24.74 10.88
N ARG A 686 -32.45 25.53 10.10
CA ARG A 686 -31.10 25.15 9.60
C ARG A 686 -30.09 25.05 10.74
N SER A 687 -30.09 26.01 11.65
CA SER A 687 -29.16 26.09 12.79
C SER A 687 -29.75 25.57 14.10
N ARG A 688 -28.94 25.64 15.17
CA ARG A 688 -29.40 25.53 16.58
C ARG A 688 -29.94 26.85 17.15
N ARG A 689 -29.84 27.97 16.43
CA ARG A 689 -30.17 29.34 16.86
C ARG A 689 -29.59 29.70 18.23
N PRO A 690 -28.26 29.91 18.32
CA PRO A 690 -27.63 30.34 19.57
C PRO A 690 -28.19 31.69 20.06
N ARG A 691 -28.08 31.95 21.37
CA ARG A 691 -28.41 33.26 21.96
C ARG A 691 -27.43 34.32 21.46
N LEU A 692 -27.89 35.56 21.34
CA LEU A 692 -27.07 36.69 20.90
C LEU A 692 -25.78 36.86 21.73
N GLU A 693 -25.85 36.68 23.06
CA GLU A 693 -24.68 36.67 23.98
C GLU A 693 -23.58 35.68 23.56
N THR A 694 -23.98 34.48 23.10
CA THR A 694 -23.05 33.44 22.65
C THR A 694 -22.37 33.83 21.33
N ILE A 695 -23.10 34.55 20.46
CA ILE A 695 -22.57 35.08 19.19
C ILE A 695 -21.58 36.21 19.45
N LEU A 696 -21.93 37.15 20.34
CA LEU A 696 -21.03 38.25 20.73
C LEU A 696 -19.71 37.71 21.31
N ALA A 697 -19.75 36.63 22.10
CA ALA A 697 -18.55 35.96 22.60
C ALA A 697 -17.69 35.30 21.50
N LEU A 698 -18.29 34.91 20.35
CA LEU A 698 -17.53 34.45 19.18
C LEU A 698 -16.90 35.63 18.43
N LEU A 699 -17.60 36.76 18.30
CA LEU A 699 -17.05 37.97 17.66
C LEU A 699 -15.90 38.58 18.46
N VAL A 700 -16.00 38.65 19.80
CA VAL A 700 -14.88 39.09 20.67
C VAL A 700 -13.68 38.15 20.57
N ALA A 701 -13.90 36.85 20.31
CA ALA A 701 -12.81 35.91 20.04
C ALA A 701 -12.21 36.10 18.63
N LEU A 702 -13.03 36.43 17.63
CA LEU A 702 -12.61 36.72 16.26
C LEU A 702 -11.71 37.96 16.19
N GLN A 703 -12.06 39.02 16.91
CA GLN A 703 -11.27 40.28 16.99
C GLN A 703 -9.83 40.10 17.49
N ARG A 704 -9.50 38.95 18.11
CA ARG A 704 -8.15 38.64 18.60
C ARG A 704 -7.31 37.84 17.60
N LEU A 705 -7.87 37.50 16.44
CA LEU A 705 -7.22 36.71 15.41
C LEU A 705 -6.74 37.65 14.28
N PRO A 706 -5.44 37.71 13.96
CA PRO A 706 -4.93 38.53 12.85
C PRO A 706 -5.13 37.83 11.49
N VAL A 707 -6.33 37.32 11.24
CA VAL A 707 -6.69 36.55 10.04
C VAL A 707 -8.18 36.71 9.76
N ARG A 708 -8.52 36.87 8.49
CA ARG A 708 -9.89 37.05 8.02
C ARG A 708 -10.50 35.70 7.65
N LEU A 709 -11.73 35.49 8.12
CA LEU A 709 -12.56 34.34 7.77
C LEU A 709 -13.87 34.83 7.14
N PRO A 710 -14.33 34.27 6.00
CA PRO A 710 -15.58 34.68 5.38
C PRO A 710 -16.80 34.40 6.29
N GLU A 711 -16.73 33.36 7.13
CA GLU A 711 -17.73 33.12 8.17
C GLU A 711 -17.71 34.18 9.28
N GLY A 712 -16.57 34.86 9.48
CA GLY A 712 -16.44 35.98 10.40
C GLY A 712 -17.24 37.20 9.93
N GLU A 713 -17.10 37.57 8.66
CA GLU A 713 -17.86 38.68 8.06
C GLU A 713 -19.36 38.38 8.03
N ALA A 714 -19.74 37.14 7.66
CA ALA A 714 -21.13 36.71 7.70
C ALA A 714 -21.71 36.72 9.14
N LEU A 715 -20.91 36.39 10.15
CA LEU A 715 -21.31 36.44 11.56
C LEU A 715 -21.52 37.88 12.05
N GLN A 716 -20.68 38.83 11.60
CA GLN A 716 -20.86 40.26 11.87
C GLN A 716 -22.17 40.78 11.26
N CYS A 717 -22.42 40.50 9.98
CA CYS A 717 -23.66 40.90 9.30
C CYS A 717 -24.92 40.30 9.96
N LEU A 718 -24.88 39.02 10.32
CA LEU A 718 -25.98 38.36 11.06
C LEU A 718 -26.23 39.02 12.43
N THR A 719 -25.17 39.50 13.09
CA THR A 719 -25.27 40.17 14.39
C THR A 719 -25.84 41.59 14.26
N GLU A 720 -25.39 42.36 13.26
CA GLU A 720 -25.97 43.68 12.88
C GLU A 720 -27.47 43.55 12.59
N ARG A 721 -27.84 42.55 11.78
CA ARG A 721 -29.23 42.21 11.44
C ARG A 721 -30.07 41.87 12.68
N ALA A 722 -29.54 41.01 13.55
CA ALA A 722 -30.22 40.58 14.77
C ALA A 722 -30.41 41.71 15.80
N ILE A 723 -29.41 42.59 15.98
CA ILE A 723 -29.50 43.76 16.86
C ILE A 723 -30.53 44.76 16.30
N THR A 724 -30.49 45.05 15.01
CA THR A 724 -31.43 45.97 14.33
C THR A 724 -32.88 45.46 14.42
N TRP A 725 -33.10 44.15 14.26
CA TRP A 725 -34.41 43.54 14.49
C TRP A 725 -34.81 43.60 15.97
N GLN A 726 -33.89 43.32 16.92
CA GLN A 726 -34.20 43.38 18.35
C GLN A 726 -34.63 44.78 18.79
N GLY A 727 -34.01 45.84 18.24
CA GLY A 727 -34.42 47.22 18.49
C GLY A 727 -35.89 47.47 18.09
N ARG A 728 -36.24 47.19 16.83
CA ARG A 728 -37.61 47.31 16.30
C ARG A 728 -38.62 46.45 17.07
N ALA A 729 -38.22 45.25 17.48
CA ALA A 729 -39.08 44.35 18.25
C ALA A 729 -39.34 44.84 19.69
N LYS A 730 -38.35 45.48 20.35
CA LYS A 730 -38.54 46.12 21.66
C LYS A 730 -39.46 47.34 21.54
N GLU A 731 -39.19 48.22 20.57
CA GLU A 731 -40.01 49.42 20.30
C GLU A 731 -41.49 49.07 20.07
N ALA A 732 -41.77 48.02 19.29
CA ALA A 732 -43.13 47.53 19.11
C ALA A 732 -43.75 47.02 20.43
N LEU A 733 -43.04 46.19 21.20
CA LEU A 733 -43.53 45.64 22.47
C LEU A 733 -43.72 46.71 23.58
N GLU A 734 -43.06 47.86 23.47
CA GLU A 734 -43.18 49.01 24.37
C GLU A 734 -44.38 49.94 24.03
N THR A 735 -45.13 49.65 22.96
CA THR A 735 -46.36 50.41 22.63
C THR A 735 -47.43 50.26 23.74
N PRO A 736 -48.24 51.30 24.02
CA PRO A 736 -49.23 51.26 25.11
C PRO A 736 -50.25 50.11 24.99
N GLU A 737 -50.66 49.77 23.77
CA GLU A 737 -51.56 48.64 23.49
C GLU A 737 -50.92 47.32 23.92
N LEU A 738 -49.66 47.08 23.55
CA LEU A 738 -48.96 45.82 23.85
C LEU A 738 -48.53 45.71 25.31
N LEU A 739 -48.17 46.81 25.97
CA LEU A 739 -47.95 46.83 27.42
C LEU A 739 -49.22 46.44 28.18
N GLN A 740 -50.38 46.98 27.79
CA GLN A 740 -51.67 46.62 28.41
C GLN A 740 -52.04 45.14 28.17
N VAL A 741 -51.79 44.63 26.96
CA VAL A 741 -52.01 43.21 26.61
C VAL A 741 -51.09 42.29 27.42
N LEU A 742 -49.81 42.63 27.57
CA LEU A 742 -48.85 41.83 28.35
C LEU A 742 -49.22 41.80 29.85
N LEU A 743 -49.62 42.94 30.43
CA LEU A 743 -50.13 43.00 31.81
C LEU A 743 -51.38 42.13 31.98
N LYS A 744 -52.36 42.23 31.08
CA LYS A 744 -53.58 41.41 31.11
C LYS A 744 -53.29 39.92 31.00
N LEU A 745 -52.31 39.50 30.19
CA LEU A 745 -51.87 38.10 30.11
C LEU A 745 -51.19 37.62 31.40
N GLN A 746 -50.47 38.49 32.10
CA GLN A 746 -49.88 38.19 33.40
C GLN A 746 -50.97 38.07 34.49
N GLU A 747 -51.90 39.03 34.59
CA GLU A 747 -53.04 38.99 35.53
C GLU A 747 -53.88 37.72 35.36
N LEU A 748 -54.18 37.32 34.12
CA LEU A 748 -54.92 36.09 33.82
C LEU A 748 -54.14 34.85 34.25
N LYS A 749 -52.82 34.83 34.04
CA LYS A 749 -51.95 33.72 34.43
C LYS A 749 -51.83 33.58 35.95
N GLU A 750 -51.79 34.69 36.69
CA GLU A 750 -51.78 34.72 38.15
C GLU A 750 -53.15 34.31 38.73
N THR A 751 -54.25 34.82 38.15
CA THR A 751 -55.63 34.46 38.55
C THR A 751 -55.87 32.96 38.40
N LEU A 752 -55.52 32.37 37.25
CA LEU A 752 -55.65 30.93 36.99
C LEU A 752 -54.73 30.06 37.86
N GLN A 753 -53.67 30.62 38.47
CA GLN A 753 -52.84 29.93 39.46
C GLN A 753 -53.45 30.01 40.87
N CYS A 754 -54.03 31.16 41.24
CA CYS A 754 -54.74 31.33 42.51
C CYS A 754 -55.99 30.44 42.60
N ASP A 755 -56.78 30.36 41.52
CA ASP A 755 -57.96 29.48 41.46
C ASP A 755 -57.58 28.00 41.51
N ALA A 756 -56.45 27.61 40.91
CA ALA A 756 -55.91 26.26 41.04
C ALA A 756 -55.53 25.91 42.49
N ARG A 757 -54.87 26.83 43.22
CA ARG A 757 -54.48 26.61 44.63
C ARG A 757 -55.68 26.55 45.57
N ARG A 758 -56.67 27.45 45.40
CA ARG A 758 -57.91 27.44 46.20
C ARG A 758 -58.68 26.13 46.08
N ALA A 759 -58.68 25.51 44.89
CA ALA A 759 -59.31 24.21 44.64
C ALA A 759 -58.55 23.00 45.26
N GLU A 760 -57.33 23.21 45.77
CA GLU A 760 -56.58 22.22 46.56
C GLU A 760 -56.83 22.38 48.06
N GLU A 761 -56.85 23.61 48.58
CA GLU A 761 -57.08 23.90 50.01
C GLU A 761 -58.46 23.44 50.51
N GLU A 762 -59.51 23.51 49.68
CA GLU A 762 -60.85 22.99 50.05
C GLU A 762 -60.92 21.45 50.19
N ARG A 763 -59.89 20.70 49.75
CA ARG A 763 -59.88 19.23 49.83
C ARG A 763 -59.20 18.68 51.07
N ASP A 764 -58.23 19.40 51.63
CA ASP A 764 -57.34 18.87 52.68
C ASP A 764 -57.95 18.91 54.09
N GLY A 765 -59.08 19.59 54.26
CA GLY A 765 -59.81 19.66 55.54
C GLY A 765 -60.46 18.36 56.01
N ASN A 766 -60.20 17.20 55.38
CA ASN A 766 -61.00 16.00 55.54
C ASN A 766 -60.21 14.67 55.69
N SER A 767 -59.05 14.69 56.37
CA SER A 767 -58.43 13.47 56.95
C SER A 767 -57.55 13.76 58.17
N VAL A 768 -57.75 13.03 59.28
CA VAL A 768 -56.98 13.12 60.55
C VAL A 768 -56.49 11.74 60.98
N ILE A 769 -55.17 11.54 61.12
CA ILE A 769 -54.49 10.38 61.80
C ILE A 769 -53.11 10.88 62.29
N VAL A 770 -52.82 11.27 63.54
CA VAL A 770 -52.72 10.54 64.84
C VAL A 770 -51.49 9.60 64.98
N LEU A 771 -50.55 9.98 65.89
CA LEU A 771 -49.48 9.20 66.61
C LEU A 771 -48.20 8.80 65.82
N SER A 772 -46.92 9.05 66.23
CA SER A 772 -46.13 8.84 67.51
C SER A 772 -45.21 7.59 67.42
N ASP A 773 -44.03 7.43 68.07
CA ASP A 773 -43.27 8.15 69.13
C ASP A 773 -41.74 7.78 69.13
N SER A 774 -40.93 8.49 69.97
CA SER A 774 -39.66 8.08 70.64
C SER A 774 -38.33 7.89 69.83
N GLU A 775 -37.11 8.19 70.33
CA GLU A 775 -36.63 8.72 71.64
C GLU A 775 -35.15 9.23 71.61
N GLY A 776 -34.75 10.12 72.55
CA GLY A 776 -33.35 10.50 72.98
C GLY A 776 -32.46 11.23 71.95
N GLY A 777 -31.72 12.32 72.21
CA GLY A 777 -31.01 12.82 73.41
C GLY A 777 -29.50 12.90 73.09
N GLU A 778 -28.67 13.90 73.42
CA GLU A 778 -28.70 15.15 74.22
C GLU A 778 -27.74 16.17 73.53
N GLY A 779 -27.51 17.46 73.85
CA GLY A 779 -27.97 18.43 74.87
C GLY A 779 -27.15 19.76 74.75
N GLU A 780 -27.52 20.83 75.48
CA GLU A 780 -26.82 22.14 75.66
C GLU A 780 -26.60 23.06 74.41
N ASP A 781 -26.70 24.40 74.46
CA ASP A 781 -27.38 25.35 75.37
C ASP A 781 -27.52 26.72 74.66
N ASP A 782 -28.66 27.41 74.81
CA ASP A 782 -28.81 28.88 74.84
C ASP A 782 -30.32 29.26 74.83
N VAL A 783 -30.75 30.07 75.81
CA VAL A 783 -32.15 30.45 76.12
C VAL A 783 -32.25 31.97 76.30
N ILE A 784 -33.49 32.51 76.41
CA ILE A 784 -33.90 33.88 76.82
C ILE A 784 -34.12 34.82 75.60
N ASP A 785 -35.28 35.46 75.37
CA ASP A 785 -36.58 35.46 76.08
C ASP A 785 -37.75 35.88 75.14
N LEU A 786 -38.96 35.38 75.45
CA LEU A 786 -40.25 36.08 75.72
C LEU A 786 -40.60 37.39 74.96
N THR A 787 -41.86 37.75 74.63
CA THR A 787 -43.24 37.27 74.93
C THR A 787 -44.21 37.90 73.88
N GLU A 788 -45.54 37.72 73.78
CA GLU A 788 -46.63 37.46 74.75
C GLU A 788 -47.78 36.59 74.18
N GLU A 789 -48.37 35.79 75.07
CA GLU A 789 -49.80 35.52 75.30
C GLU A 789 -50.84 35.55 74.15
N SER A 790 -51.56 34.43 74.03
CA SER A 790 -52.88 34.30 73.38
C SER A 790 -54.01 34.61 74.42
N PRO A 791 -55.26 34.08 74.38
CA PRO A 791 -56.10 33.53 73.30
C PRO A 791 -57.59 34.02 73.34
N LYS A 792 -58.42 33.68 72.33
CA LYS A 792 -59.61 32.79 72.47
C LYS A 792 -60.59 32.78 71.27
N LYS A 793 -61.16 31.58 71.04
CA LYS A 793 -62.18 31.20 70.03
C LYS A 793 -63.55 31.89 70.23
N LYS A 794 -64.33 32.07 69.13
CA LYS A 794 -65.59 31.29 68.89
C LYS A 794 -66.36 31.59 67.56
N THR A 795 -66.76 30.49 66.90
CA THR A 795 -67.97 30.23 66.06
C THR A 795 -68.47 31.23 65.00
N LYS A 796 -68.12 30.94 63.74
CA LYS A 796 -68.99 30.58 62.59
C LYS A 796 -70.50 30.95 62.63
N GLU A 797 -70.96 31.72 61.64
CA GLU A 797 -72.23 31.47 60.93
C GLU A 797 -72.16 31.97 59.47
N SER A 798 -72.91 31.28 58.63
CA SER A 798 -72.96 31.21 57.18
C SER A 798 -73.81 32.29 56.49
N ASN A 799 -73.45 32.69 55.27
CA ASN A 799 -74.30 32.47 54.09
C ASN A 799 -73.59 32.78 52.77
N ALA A 800 -74.01 32.10 51.70
CA ALA A 800 -73.42 32.20 50.38
C ALA A 800 -74.14 33.21 49.48
N THR A 801 -73.42 33.74 48.50
CA THR A 801 -73.98 34.03 47.17
C THR A 801 -72.98 33.57 46.11
N GLN A 802 -73.51 33.08 44.99
CA GLN A 802 -72.84 32.21 44.04
C GLN A 802 -72.68 32.95 42.70
N ASP A 803 -71.45 33.07 42.20
CA ASP A 803 -71.22 33.47 40.81
C ASP A 803 -70.03 32.73 40.18
N GLN A 804 -70.02 32.61 38.85
CA GLN A 804 -69.32 31.53 38.14
C GLN A 804 -67.92 31.88 37.62
N CYS A 805 -66.87 31.17 38.08
CA CYS A 805 -65.58 31.14 37.37
C CYS A 805 -65.63 30.22 36.14
N GLN A 806 -65.61 30.81 34.94
CA GLN A 806 -65.59 30.07 33.67
C GLN A 806 -64.17 29.83 33.14
N ASN A 807 -63.46 28.83 33.67
CA ASN A 807 -62.37 28.06 33.01
C ASN A 807 -61.76 27.00 33.97
N GLY A 808 -62.59 26.24 34.69
CA GLY A 808 -62.13 25.25 35.68
C GLY A 808 -62.81 23.88 35.53
N VAL A 809 -62.00 22.81 35.49
CA VAL A 809 -62.49 21.42 35.54
C VAL A 809 -62.49 20.92 36.98
N GLY A 810 -63.66 20.53 37.49
CA GLY A 810 -63.77 19.86 38.78
C GLY A 810 -63.47 18.36 38.68
N LYS A 811 -62.25 17.94 39.05
CA LYS A 811 -61.80 16.62 39.61
C LYS A 811 -60.32 16.38 39.26
N LYS A 812 -59.51 15.94 40.24
CA LYS A 812 -58.10 15.57 40.04
C LYS A 812 -57.96 14.23 39.28
N SER A 813 -56.98 14.19 38.38
CA SER A 813 -56.10 13.03 38.10
C SER A 813 -54.73 13.59 37.74
N ASP A 814 -53.63 12.90 38.09
CA ASP A 814 -52.26 13.42 37.99
C ASP A 814 -51.90 14.04 36.62
N VAL A 815 -51.36 15.25 36.66
CA VAL A 815 -50.85 15.96 35.46
C VAL A 815 -49.46 15.41 35.09
N THR A 816 -49.44 14.17 34.59
CA THR A 816 -48.25 13.54 34.00
C THR A 816 -48.50 12.87 32.66
N ASP A 817 -49.77 12.78 32.20
CA ASP A 817 -50.14 12.20 30.92
C ASP A 817 -50.60 13.27 29.92
N VAL A 818 -49.92 13.32 28.77
CA VAL A 818 -50.26 14.17 27.62
C VAL A 818 -51.67 13.87 27.09
N GLY A 819 -52.18 12.65 27.32
CA GLY A 819 -53.56 12.26 27.02
C GLY A 819 -54.63 13.08 27.77
N PHE A 820 -54.31 13.70 28.90
CA PHE A 820 -55.24 14.61 29.59
C PHE A 820 -55.50 15.89 28.77
N LEU A 821 -54.53 16.36 27.98
CA LEU A 821 -54.68 17.58 27.19
C LEU A 821 -55.77 17.43 26.10
N LEU A 822 -56.02 16.21 25.59
CA LEU A 822 -57.12 15.94 24.64
C LEU A 822 -58.50 16.25 25.23
N SER A 823 -58.71 15.99 26.52
CA SER A 823 -60.00 16.26 27.18
C SER A 823 -60.20 17.75 27.49
N LEU A 824 -59.11 18.53 27.51
CA LEU A 824 -59.14 19.98 27.69
C LEU A 824 -59.40 20.74 26.38
N LEU A 825 -59.02 20.21 25.20
CA LEU A 825 -59.17 20.93 23.93
C LEU A 825 -60.59 21.50 23.67
N PRO A 826 -61.70 20.78 23.94
CA PRO A 826 -63.06 21.31 23.73
C PRO A 826 -63.48 22.37 24.77
N LEU A 827 -62.71 22.54 25.84
CA LEU A 827 -62.96 23.50 26.92
C LEU A 827 -62.17 24.81 26.75
N LEU A 828 -61.22 24.86 25.82
CA LEU A 828 -60.49 26.07 25.49
C LEU A 828 -61.41 27.06 24.76
N LYS A 829 -61.81 28.14 25.44
CA LYS A 829 -62.51 29.27 24.81
C LYS A 829 -61.54 30.17 24.02
N GLY A 830 -62.11 30.98 23.13
CA GLY A 830 -61.40 31.79 22.12
C GLY A 830 -60.50 32.92 22.65
N ARG A 831 -60.24 33.89 21.78
CA ARG A 831 -59.29 35.01 21.99
C ARG A 831 -59.27 35.56 23.41
N VAL A 832 -58.09 35.53 24.02
CA VAL A 832 -57.85 35.88 25.44
C VAL A 832 -57.55 37.37 25.59
N VAL A 833 -56.96 37.96 24.55
CA VAL A 833 -56.67 39.38 24.39
C VAL A 833 -57.07 39.84 22.99
N GLU A 834 -57.37 41.12 22.83
CA GLU A 834 -57.64 41.72 21.52
C GLU A 834 -56.45 42.58 21.09
N LEU A 835 -56.24 42.68 19.78
CA LEU A 835 -55.23 43.52 19.15
C LEU A 835 -55.88 44.24 17.97
N SER A 836 -55.51 45.50 17.76
CA SER A 836 -55.81 46.25 16.56
C SER A 836 -55.24 45.57 15.31
N SER A 837 -55.87 45.81 14.16
CA SER A 837 -55.47 45.20 12.89
C SER A 837 -54.05 45.56 12.47
N ASP A 838 -53.59 46.76 12.82
CA ASP A 838 -52.28 47.26 12.43
C ASP A 838 -51.18 46.76 13.37
N THR A 839 -51.42 46.76 14.70
CA THR A 839 -50.50 46.13 15.67
C THR A 839 -50.36 44.63 15.39
N ARG A 840 -51.45 43.91 15.06
CA ARG A 840 -51.36 42.51 14.61
C ARG A 840 -50.47 42.36 13.37
N ARG A 841 -50.69 43.16 12.33
CA ARG A 841 -49.88 43.10 11.09
C ARG A 841 -48.39 43.37 11.36
N GLN A 842 -48.10 44.38 12.18
CA GLN A 842 -46.73 44.73 12.58
C GLN A 842 -46.05 43.60 13.35
N LEU A 843 -46.77 42.96 14.29
CA LEU A 843 -46.26 41.80 15.02
C LEU A 843 -46.08 40.56 14.12
N GLU A 844 -46.97 40.30 13.17
CA GLU A 844 -46.84 39.19 12.21
C GLU A 844 -45.62 39.38 11.29
N GLU A 845 -45.33 40.62 10.87
CA GLU A 845 -44.14 40.96 10.09
C GLU A 845 -42.85 40.82 10.90
N LEU A 846 -42.82 41.35 12.13
CA LEU A 846 -41.69 41.18 13.04
C LEU A 846 -41.45 39.71 13.39
N GLN A 847 -42.52 38.91 13.57
CA GLN A 847 -42.41 37.47 13.77
C GLN A 847 -41.79 36.80 12.55
N LEU A 848 -42.23 37.13 11.32
CA LEU A 848 -41.66 36.56 10.10
C LEU A 848 -40.15 36.84 9.97
N GLU A 849 -39.73 38.07 10.24
CA GLU A 849 -38.31 38.45 10.21
C GLU A 849 -37.51 37.76 11.33
N GLY A 850 -38.04 37.71 12.55
CA GLY A 850 -37.41 37.01 13.67
C GLY A 850 -37.30 35.49 13.43
N ASP A 851 -38.24 34.91 12.68
CA ASP A 851 -38.19 33.51 12.26
C ASP A 851 -37.17 33.25 11.14
N LEU A 852 -36.77 34.26 10.38
CA LEU A 852 -35.67 34.19 9.41
C LEU A 852 -34.29 34.30 10.07
N LEU A 853 -34.18 34.96 11.23
CA LEU A 853 -32.92 35.03 11.99
C LEU A 853 -32.48 33.65 12.48
N GLU A 854 -31.21 33.30 12.21
CA GLU A 854 -30.55 32.12 12.78
C GLU A 854 -29.98 32.39 14.19
N VAL A 855 -30.64 33.29 14.94
CA VAL A 855 -30.32 33.74 16.30
C VAL A 855 -31.57 33.56 17.16
N SER A 856 -31.41 33.14 18.42
CA SER A 856 -32.52 33.10 19.38
C SER A 856 -32.57 34.39 20.21
N LEU A 857 -33.73 35.04 20.18
CA LEU A 857 -34.02 36.30 20.87
C LEU A 857 -35.36 36.17 21.63
N ASP A 858 -35.40 36.60 22.88
CA ASP A 858 -36.58 36.42 23.74
C ASP A 858 -37.81 37.16 23.20
N GLN A 859 -37.61 38.31 22.54
CA GLN A 859 -38.67 39.07 21.87
C GLN A 859 -39.45 38.20 20.85
N THR A 860 -38.78 37.29 20.14
CA THR A 860 -39.42 36.39 19.15
C THR A 860 -40.37 35.37 19.80
N GLN A 861 -40.19 35.06 21.09
CA GLN A 861 -41.12 34.22 21.85
C GLN A 861 -42.25 35.06 22.47
N THR A 862 -41.96 36.28 22.94
CA THR A 862 -42.97 37.21 23.45
C THR A 862 -43.99 37.58 22.37
N ILE A 863 -43.53 37.96 21.18
CA ILE A 863 -44.40 38.29 20.03
C ILE A 863 -45.27 37.08 19.66
N TYR A 864 -44.68 35.88 19.61
CA TYR A 864 -45.41 34.66 19.29
C TYR A 864 -46.53 34.36 20.29
N ARG A 865 -46.26 34.46 21.60
CA ARG A 865 -47.27 34.27 22.66
C ARG A 865 -48.41 35.29 22.58
N VAL A 866 -48.09 36.56 22.30
CA VAL A 866 -49.11 37.62 22.14
C VAL A 866 -49.98 37.35 20.91
N LEU A 867 -49.39 36.99 19.77
CA LEU A 867 -50.13 36.59 18.57
C LEU A 867 -51.01 35.36 18.83
N GLN A 868 -50.49 34.34 19.53
CA GLN A 868 -51.21 33.12 19.90
C GLN A 868 -52.40 33.44 20.84
N ALA A 869 -52.21 34.22 21.90
CA ALA A 869 -53.26 34.61 22.83
C ALA A 869 -54.35 35.52 22.21
N SER A 870 -53.98 36.30 21.18
CA SER A 870 -54.92 37.11 20.41
C SER A 870 -55.71 36.34 19.34
N SER A 871 -55.31 35.09 19.09
CA SER A 871 -55.92 34.19 18.12
C SER A 871 -56.88 33.22 18.78
N ASP A 872 -57.65 32.50 17.97
CA ASP A 872 -58.48 31.40 18.47
C ASP A 872 -57.59 30.14 18.70
N PRO A 873 -57.86 29.31 19.71
CA PRO A 873 -56.99 28.19 20.08
C PRO A 873 -56.82 27.22 18.91
N PRO A 874 -55.57 26.85 18.53
CA PRO A 874 -55.30 26.07 17.32
C PRO A 874 -55.59 24.57 17.52
N GLY A 875 -56.87 24.24 17.77
CA GLY A 875 -57.34 22.92 18.21
C GLY A 875 -56.91 21.75 17.32
N GLU A 876 -56.91 21.92 15.99
CA GLU A 876 -56.42 20.89 15.06
C GLU A 876 -54.91 20.64 15.20
N THR A 877 -54.12 21.71 15.37
CA THR A 877 -52.66 21.62 15.53
C THR A 877 -52.32 21.01 16.90
N LEU A 878 -53.03 21.40 17.95
CA LEU A 878 -52.91 20.83 19.29
C LEU A 878 -53.29 19.35 19.34
N SER A 879 -54.43 18.98 18.76
CA SER A 879 -54.86 17.58 18.63
C SER A 879 -53.81 16.74 17.88
N THR A 880 -53.26 17.29 16.80
CA THR A 880 -52.20 16.64 16.02
C THR A 880 -50.91 16.45 16.83
N LEU A 881 -50.45 17.48 17.56
CA LEU A 881 -49.25 17.39 18.41
C LEU A 881 -49.44 16.38 19.55
N ILE A 882 -50.57 16.41 20.24
CA ILE A 882 -50.90 15.43 21.29
C ILE A 882 -50.95 14.01 20.72
N GLN A 883 -51.52 13.82 19.53
CA GLN A 883 -51.56 12.51 18.88
C GLN A 883 -50.14 11.99 18.54
N ILE A 884 -49.22 12.87 18.12
CA ILE A 884 -47.82 12.51 17.86
C ILE A 884 -47.10 12.17 19.18
N ASP A 885 -47.23 12.99 20.23
CA ASP A 885 -46.67 12.72 21.56
C ASP A 885 -47.14 11.36 22.10
N LEU A 886 -48.44 11.07 22.01
CA LEU A 886 -49.02 9.80 22.44
C LEU A 886 -48.49 8.60 21.64
N ASP A 887 -48.31 8.75 20.32
CA ASP A 887 -47.77 7.68 19.48
C ASP A 887 -46.26 7.49 19.67
N GLU A 888 -45.49 8.53 20.03
CA GLU A 888 -44.10 8.37 20.47
C GLU A 888 -44.02 7.69 21.84
N GLN A 889 -44.81 8.12 22.83
CA GLN A 889 -44.89 7.43 24.13
C GLN A 889 -45.29 5.96 23.98
N ARG A 890 -46.21 5.63 23.07
CA ARG A 890 -46.56 4.24 22.72
C ARG A 890 -45.41 3.48 22.09
N ARG A 891 -44.61 4.10 21.20
CA ARG A 891 -43.40 3.48 20.62
C ARG A 891 -42.35 3.19 21.69
N VAL A 892 -42.10 4.14 22.59
CA VAL A 892 -41.17 3.97 23.72
C VAL A 892 -41.67 2.86 24.66
N ARG A 893 -42.95 2.85 25.03
CA ARG A 893 -43.54 1.81 25.91
C ARG A 893 -43.58 0.41 25.26
N ARG A 894 -43.72 0.30 23.93
CA ARG A 894 -43.64 -0.98 23.19
C ARG A 894 -42.20 -1.46 22.92
N GLY A 895 -41.20 -0.62 23.21
CA GLY A 895 -39.78 -0.85 22.96
C GLY A 895 -39.07 -1.82 23.92
N ARG A 896 -39.68 -2.97 24.26
CA ARG A 896 -38.91 -4.06 24.94
C ARG A 896 -39.43 -5.48 24.66
N PRO A 897 -39.05 -6.07 23.52
CA PRO A 897 -38.69 -7.48 23.45
C PRO A 897 -37.19 -7.64 23.18
N LYS A 898 -36.55 -8.60 23.86
CA LYS A 898 -35.25 -9.13 23.40
C LYS A 898 -35.51 -9.94 22.14
N GLU A 899 -34.79 -9.70 21.04
CA GLU A 899 -34.40 -10.82 20.18
C GLU A 899 -33.10 -10.64 19.38
N SER A 900 -32.61 -11.82 18.98
CA SER A 900 -31.29 -12.19 18.52
C SER A 900 -30.68 -11.45 17.31
N LYS A 901 -29.34 -11.49 17.26
CA LYS A 901 -28.56 -11.40 16.02
C LYS A 901 -29.07 -12.44 15.00
N ARG A 902 -29.58 -12.02 13.85
CA ARG A 902 -29.56 -12.85 12.64
C ARG A 902 -29.34 -12.03 11.36
N LYS A 903 -28.30 -12.42 10.62
CA LYS A 903 -27.89 -11.85 9.32
C LYS A 903 -29.07 -11.82 8.34
N ARG A 904 -29.25 -10.72 7.59
CA ARG A 904 -29.89 -10.80 6.27
C ARG A 904 -28.84 -11.09 5.20
N LYS A 905 -29.20 -12.02 4.32
CA LYS A 905 -28.38 -12.65 3.30
C LYS A 905 -28.74 -12.00 1.96
N GLY A 906 -27.83 -11.24 1.37
CA GLY A 906 -27.97 -10.78 -0.02
C GLY A 906 -27.87 -11.97 -0.97
N HIS A 907 -28.75 -12.04 -1.97
CA HIS A 907 -28.77 -13.11 -2.96
C HIS A 907 -27.87 -12.76 -4.17
N ARG A 908 -27.33 -13.78 -4.86
CA ARG A 908 -26.55 -13.62 -6.10
C ARG A 908 -27.48 -13.48 -7.33
N GLY A 909 -26.97 -12.76 -8.33
CA GLY A 909 -27.41 -12.72 -9.73
C GLY A 909 -26.52 -11.72 -10.46
N VAL A 910 -25.39 -12.15 -11.05
CA VAL A 910 -25.20 -12.37 -12.51
C VAL A 910 -25.48 -11.11 -13.34
N SER A 911 -24.66 -10.58 -14.25
CA SER A 911 -23.24 -10.67 -14.66
C SER A 911 -23.17 -9.83 -15.94
N VAL A 912 -22.17 -8.94 -16.13
CA VAL A 912 -21.62 -8.58 -17.47
C VAL A 912 -20.14 -8.24 -17.31
N GLU A 913 -19.30 -8.68 -18.26
CA GLU A 913 -17.85 -8.47 -18.31
C GLU A 913 -17.48 -7.12 -18.97
N GLY A 914 -16.29 -6.58 -18.68
CA GLY A 914 -15.83 -5.33 -19.30
C GLY A 914 -14.41 -4.87 -18.90
N ALA A 915 -13.41 -5.45 -19.56
CA ALA A 915 -12.07 -4.92 -19.91
C ALA A 915 -11.26 -3.97 -18.97
N GLU A 916 -10.04 -4.44 -18.66
CA GLU A 916 -8.72 -3.76 -18.75
C GLU A 916 -8.30 -2.53 -17.89
N ARG A 917 -7.13 -2.72 -17.24
CA ARG A 917 -6.02 -1.75 -16.96
C ARG A 917 -6.29 -0.59 -15.96
N SER A 918 -5.33 -0.07 -15.19
CA SER A 918 -3.96 -0.52 -14.82
C SER A 918 -3.36 0.43 -13.76
N LEU A 919 -2.63 -0.09 -12.74
CA LEU A 919 -1.65 0.63 -11.88
C LEU A 919 -2.24 1.80 -11.01
N ASP A 920 -1.71 2.23 -9.86
CA ASP A 920 -0.41 2.01 -9.19
C ASP A 920 -0.49 2.34 -7.66
N VAL A 921 0.65 2.26 -6.94
CA VAL A 921 1.05 3.11 -5.77
C VAL A 921 0.46 2.81 -4.35
N SER A 922 1.20 1.94 -3.63
CA SER A 922 1.98 2.31 -2.41
C SER A 922 1.50 2.11 -0.93
N GLN A 923 2.53 2.10 -0.06
CA GLN A 923 2.60 2.20 1.42
C GLN A 923 2.11 0.99 2.25
N SER A 924 2.97 0.14 2.84
CA SER A 924 4.18 0.31 3.70
C SER A 924 3.91 0.63 5.17
N LYS A 925 4.46 -0.22 6.07
CA LYS A 925 4.73 0.03 7.50
C LYS A 925 5.63 -1.07 8.08
N LYS A 926 6.85 -0.70 8.46
CA LYS A 926 7.76 -1.45 9.35
C LYS A 926 8.09 -0.56 10.56
N PRO A 927 8.51 -1.16 11.68
CA PRO A 927 9.62 -0.58 12.44
C PRO A 927 10.73 -1.60 12.74
N CYS A 928 11.96 -1.10 12.80
CA CYS A 928 13.17 -1.72 13.36
C CYS A 928 13.63 -0.80 14.55
N PRO A 929 14.87 -0.83 15.13
CA PRO A 929 16.06 -1.68 14.90
C PRO A 929 16.83 -2.09 16.18
N PHE A 930 18.04 -2.67 15.99
CA PHE A 930 19.31 -2.59 16.79
C PHE A 930 20.11 -3.90 16.56
N LYS A 931 21.44 -3.99 16.40
CA LYS A 931 22.58 -3.02 16.33
C LYS A 931 23.82 -3.75 15.70
N ASN A 932 24.69 -3.07 14.94
CA ASN A 932 26.01 -3.58 14.47
C ASN A 932 27.15 -3.03 15.37
N LEU A 933 28.32 -3.68 15.58
CA LEU A 933 29.64 -3.64 14.87
C LEU A 933 30.71 -4.22 15.88
N PRO A 934 32.04 -4.40 15.60
CA PRO A 934 32.76 -4.95 14.43
C PRO A 934 34.05 -5.79 14.76
N SER A 935 34.83 -6.16 13.72
CA SER A 935 36.28 -6.57 13.73
C SER A 935 36.65 -7.95 14.33
N ALA A 936 37.70 -8.71 13.94
CA ALA A 936 38.80 -8.62 12.96
C ALA A 936 39.25 -10.06 12.54
N PRO A 937 40.13 -10.28 11.53
CA PRO A 937 40.45 -11.62 11.02
C PRO A 937 41.59 -12.34 11.77
N LEU A 938 41.59 -13.68 11.75
CA LEU A 938 42.72 -14.51 12.18
C LEU A 938 42.98 -15.69 11.23
N SER A 939 44.25 -16.05 11.09
CA SER A 939 44.80 -16.94 10.06
C SER A 939 44.86 -18.42 10.47
N VAL A 940 44.66 -19.29 9.48
CA VAL A 940 45.38 -20.56 9.23
C VAL A 940 45.84 -21.38 10.46
N HIS A 941 45.26 -22.57 10.61
CA HIS A 941 46.08 -23.76 10.86
C HIS A 941 45.47 -25.02 10.24
N ILE A 942 46.06 -25.44 9.12
CA ILE A 942 45.96 -26.83 8.63
C ILE A 942 47.11 -27.61 9.27
N LYS A 943 46.80 -28.77 9.87
CA LYS A 943 47.72 -29.91 9.92
C LYS A 943 46.94 -31.24 9.85
N PRO A 944 47.58 -32.34 9.40
CA PRO A 944 46.88 -33.48 8.81
C PRO A 944 46.99 -34.76 9.65
N GLU A 945 46.47 -35.86 9.07
CA GLU A 945 46.58 -37.26 9.54
C GLU A 945 45.68 -37.55 10.78
N VAL A 946 45.09 -38.73 10.99
CA VAL A 946 45.41 -40.11 10.57
C VAL A 946 44.11 -40.91 10.33
N LEU A 947 44.17 -41.93 9.44
CA LEU A 947 43.16 -42.97 9.08
C LEU A 947 42.04 -42.56 8.11
#